data_AF-A0A1H8MNH5-F1
#
_entry.id   AF-A0A1H8MNH5-F1
#
_cell.length_a   1.000
_cell.length_b   1.000
_cell.length_c   1.000
_cell.angle_alpha   90.00
_cell.angle_beta   90.00
_cell.angle_gamma   90.00
#
_symmetry.space_group_name_H-M   'P 1'
#
loop_
_entity.id
_entity.type
_entity.pdbx_description
1 polymer ?
#
loop_
_entity_poly.entity_id
_entity_poly.type
_entity_poly.pdbx_seq_one_letter_code
_entity_poly.pdbx_strand_id
1 'polypeptide(L)'
;MPDKSFLQNLGFNAKENTSGIYHKKYDRCDGYCIEVDFENEKFNYGELILSDSKTTLNFSQTENWVVLECVDRLLEKGYKPANIKLEKIYPAGHGHSGRLDICVTRDNSSEYLLIECKTFGKEFDNAVKKLNKDGGQLFTYFKFSNKADILMLYASELKGGSIRYKNEIVKIEDDYRTGDVKDFFEKWNKLTKDNGVFESWANVYNFESKALTINDLDEIKQEDSSFIFNRFLEILRHNVVSDKGNAFNRIFTLFLCKIYDEKINEGTDNELGFQWLEGVDDHRSFQIRLTDLYKNGMHEFLEKVVTDFSETEFNNKFKHLDDGLRNSILGEFQKIRLEKNNEFAIKDVYDEQSFNENAIVVKEIVQLLEKYKLRYTKKQQYLSDFFELLLTTGLKQESGQFFTPVPVAQFVIKSLPIDTILEEKLSSAKIDNDTLLPYVIDNAAGSGHFLTETMHEMQRLIKLKVDKKYNPSVAKKIRNWQDDHFAWAMQYVYGIEKDYRLVKVGKVGCYLHGDGLANVIHSDGLARFGHHDYKGKLLSTDKDFPQENKQFDILVSNPPYSVSAFKNAARSFYKENDFELYNRLTDNSSEIECLFIERTKQLLKDGGVAGVILPSSILSNSGIYSKSRELILEYFDIVGITELGSNTFMATGTNTVILFLRRRNNYVSINLKKAVEKFFTTFSDVTTNGIEKPVAKYVNYVWENVSYDDYVTLLQKNPNKAITEHEIYIEYKKKLKVKNEKEFWSLLLDKEADKLFYFILAYPQKVVLVRSGEKDAEKRFLGYEFSNRRGSEGIHPMQRGKSIEECTQLFDSEIFDNPQKASTYIYKAFQDDFDFPIDETMQGNVSRHNLVNMLTFDKVDFEKNISLSVKKKANPIISTNSRYPVKTLQDVAEFKRGPFGGSLKKEIFVDSGYKIYEQQHAIKNDFTLGRYFIDEEKFNEMKSFELLPNDIIMSCSGTIGKVAVFPSDAKRGIINQALLRLRPLGNISTPFLKILLENITNNFIENSHGAGLQNVASVSILKDIKIPLPPKDVQEKIVAEILHLEELKKVTTQENERLNLEIKSIYAHAKSLFESRVLSNEINIIGGGTPNTNNPKYWNGNIPWLSIADFKNISRYVTITEKNITHEGLKNSSAKYLDESDIIISARGTVGAVAQLTKPMTFNQSCYGIKVKENLLSDYLFFALKFEIEQFKNNAYGAIFDSITTKTFDLIEIPLPPLAEQQKIVDEIEIIESKINKLREEIAVIPQKVEAVLNSYLN
;
A
#
# COMPACT_ATOMS: atom_id res chain seq x y z
N MET A 1 38.05 26.18 -29.38
CA MET A 1 39.32 26.43 -28.69
C MET A 1 39.34 27.91 -28.35
N PRO A 2 39.83 28.30 -27.16
CA PRO A 2 40.06 29.72 -26.89
C PRO A 2 41.01 30.28 -27.95
N ASP A 3 40.55 31.32 -28.61
CA ASP A 3 41.19 31.98 -29.75
C ASP A 3 41.41 33.47 -29.40
N LYS A 4 41.74 34.30 -30.40
CA LYS A 4 41.89 35.74 -30.19
C LYS A 4 40.63 36.40 -29.62
N SER A 5 39.44 35.85 -29.86
CA SER A 5 38.19 36.37 -29.31
C SER A 5 38.10 36.14 -27.80
N PHE A 6 38.65 35.04 -27.28
CA PHE A 6 38.73 34.78 -25.84
C PHE A 6 39.53 35.87 -25.12
N LEU A 7 40.72 36.21 -25.63
CA LEU A 7 41.57 37.26 -25.07
C LEU A 7 40.96 38.65 -25.15
N GLN A 8 40.30 38.97 -26.27
CA GLN A 8 39.60 40.26 -26.43
C GLN A 8 38.47 40.41 -25.39
N ASN A 9 37.73 39.34 -25.09
CA ASN A 9 36.71 39.35 -24.05
C ASN A 9 37.30 39.45 -22.63
N LEU A 10 38.54 39.01 -22.43
CA LEU A 10 39.30 39.27 -21.20
C LEU A 10 39.94 40.67 -21.18
N GLY A 11 39.79 41.50 -22.22
CA GLY A 11 40.36 42.85 -22.26
C GLY A 11 41.85 42.92 -22.62
N PHE A 12 42.41 41.86 -23.22
CA PHE A 12 43.75 41.92 -23.81
C PHE A 12 43.73 42.66 -25.14
N ASN A 13 44.68 43.58 -25.33
CA ASN A 13 44.83 44.39 -26.53
C ASN A 13 46.07 43.96 -27.32
N ALA A 14 46.05 44.15 -28.64
CA ALA A 14 47.23 43.90 -29.47
C ALA A 14 48.37 44.86 -29.06
N LYS A 15 49.56 44.32 -28.84
CA LYS A 15 50.73 45.11 -28.42
C LYS A 15 51.29 45.88 -29.61
N GLU A 16 51.41 47.21 -29.49
CA GLU A 16 51.93 48.07 -30.54
C GLU A 16 53.31 47.61 -31.04
N ASN A 17 53.53 47.69 -32.36
CA ASN A 17 54.77 47.29 -33.04
C ASN A 17 55.14 45.80 -32.91
N THR A 18 54.17 44.92 -32.63
CA THR A 18 54.37 43.46 -32.64
C THR A 18 53.30 42.75 -33.48
N SER A 19 53.61 41.55 -33.99
CA SER A 19 52.67 40.68 -34.71
C SER A 19 52.27 39.52 -33.80
N GLY A 20 50.98 39.23 -33.68
CA GLY A 20 50.49 38.07 -32.93
C GLY A 20 50.62 38.14 -31.40
N ILE A 21 51.12 39.24 -30.81
CA ILE A 21 51.24 39.41 -29.35
C ILE A 21 50.12 40.29 -28.82
N TYR A 22 49.42 39.78 -27.79
CA TYR A 22 48.38 40.50 -27.06
C TYR A 22 48.85 40.73 -25.62
N HIS A 23 48.53 41.88 -25.04
CA HIS A 23 48.87 42.19 -23.65
C HIS A 23 47.68 42.71 -22.86
N LYS A 24 47.73 42.61 -21.54
CA LYS A 24 46.81 43.27 -20.62
C LYS A 24 47.60 43.84 -19.46
N LYS A 25 47.33 45.11 -19.12
CA LYS A 25 47.91 45.80 -17.97
C LYS A 25 46.88 45.84 -16.84
N TYR A 26 47.35 45.63 -15.61
CA TYR A 26 46.51 45.57 -14.41
C TYR A 26 46.80 46.77 -13.51
N ASP A 27 45.91 47.77 -13.50
CA ASP A 27 46.09 49.01 -12.75
C ASP A 27 46.16 48.78 -11.23
N ARG A 28 45.44 47.77 -10.72
CA ARG A 28 45.45 47.37 -9.29
C ARG A 28 46.75 46.66 -8.87
N CYS A 29 47.64 46.40 -9.81
CA CYS A 29 48.92 45.72 -9.59
C CYS A 29 50.09 46.56 -10.14
N ASP A 30 50.06 47.87 -9.92
CA ASP A 30 51.11 48.82 -10.34
C ASP A 30 51.44 48.74 -11.85
N GLY A 31 50.43 48.47 -12.69
CA GLY A 31 50.58 48.38 -14.14
C GLY A 31 51.27 47.08 -14.61
N TYR A 32 51.29 46.03 -13.77
CA TYR A 32 51.77 44.70 -14.14
C TYR A 32 51.15 44.24 -15.46
N CYS A 33 51.91 43.51 -16.28
CA CYS A 33 51.49 43.16 -17.64
C CYS A 33 51.65 41.66 -17.90
N ILE A 34 50.59 41.03 -18.39
CA ILE A 34 50.63 39.67 -18.96
C ILE A 34 50.61 39.79 -20.48
N GLU A 35 51.41 38.98 -21.17
CA GLU A 35 51.44 38.90 -22.63
C GLU A 35 51.13 37.49 -23.12
N VAL A 36 50.44 37.39 -24.25
CA VAL A 36 50.08 36.14 -24.93
C VAL A 36 50.58 36.21 -26.36
N ASP A 37 51.48 35.30 -26.71
CA ASP A 37 52.17 35.25 -28.00
C ASP A 37 51.60 34.11 -28.84
N PHE A 38 50.83 34.44 -29.88
CA PHE A 38 50.26 33.45 -30.79
C PHE A 38 51.25 32.91 -31.82
N GLU A 39 52.37 33.59 -32.07
CA GLU A 39 53.38 33.11 -33.02
C GLU A 39 54.21 31.99 -32.39
N ASN A 40 54.53 32.13 -31.10
CA ASN A 40 55.26 31.13 -30.33
C ASN A 40 54.37 30.26 -29.43
N GLU A 41 53.03 30.40 -29.55
CA GLU A 41 52.01 29.69 -28.75
C GLU A 41 52.30 29.69 -27.24
N LYS A 42 52.64 30.85 -26.70
CA LYS A 42 53.20 31.01 -25.35
C LYS A 42 52.44 32.03 -24.49
N PHE A 43 52.24 31.70 -23.22
CA PHE A 43 51.80 32.64 -22.19
C PHE A 43 53.02 33.22 -21.45
N ASN A 44 53.09 34.54 -21.34
CA ASN A 44 54.10 35.25 -20.58
C ASN A 44 53.45 35.98 -19.40
N TYR A 45 53.57 35.38 -18.22
CA TYR A 45 53.00 35.91 -16.98
C TYR A 45 53.85 37.00 -16.33
N GLY A 46 54.95 37.47 -16.94
CA GLY A 46 55.87 38.47 -16.36
C GLY A 46 56.91 37.90 -15.40
N GLU A 47 57.71 38.76 -14.75
CA GLU A 47 58.83 38.34 -13.87
C GLU A 47 58.44 38.12 -12.41
N LEU A 48 57.29 38.64 -11.97
CA LEU A 48 56.88 38.57 -10.55
C LEU A 48 56.09 37.31 -10.23
N ILE A 49 55.33 36.77 -11.19
CA ILE A 49 54.64 35.48 -11.02
C ILE A 49 55.66 34.36 -11.21
N LEU A 50 55.93 33.63 -10.13
CA LEU A 50 56.91 32.54 -10.13
C LEU A 50 56.27 31.25 -10.66
N SER A 51 57.00 30.44 -11.42
CA SER A 51 56.54 29.13 -11.89
C SER A 51 57.60 28.06 -11.62
N ASP A 52 57.23 26.98 -10.92
CA ASP A 52 58.16 25.87 -10.65
C ASP A 52 58.37 24.95 -11.87
N SER A 53 57.46 25.03 -12.86
CA SER A 53 57.60 24.37 -14.16
C SER A 53 57.25 25.32 -15.32
N LYS A 54 57.30 24.82 -16.55
CA LYS A 54 56.97 25.60 -17.76
C LYS A 54 55.81 24.99 -18.55
N THR A 55 55.04 24.07 -17.95
CA THR A 55 54.02 23.28 -18.64
C THR A 55 52.71 24.06 -18.84
N THR A 56 52.39 25.04 -17.99
CA THR A 56 51.24 25.95 -18.15
C THR A 56 51.53 27.18 -19.02
N LEU A 57 52.76 27.33 -19.53
CA LEU A 57 53.21 28.52 -20.28
C LEU A 57 52.96 28.42 -21.80
N ASN A 58 52.17 27.46 -22.28
CA ASN A 58 51.97 27.21 -23.72
C ASN A 58 50.53 26.79 -24.05
N PHE A 59 50.17 26.77 -25.33
CA PHE A 59 48.78 26.51 -25.76
C PHE A 59 48.42 25.02 -25.91
N SER A 60 49.35 24.10 -25.63
CA SER A 60 49.18 22.67 -25.95
C SER A 60 48.02 21.99 -25.19
N GLN A 61 47.65 22.52 -24.03
CA GLN A 61 46.54 22.03 -23.22
C GLN A 61 45.46 23.10 -23.10
N THR A 62 44.21 22.69 -23.29
CA THR A 62 43.04 23.57 -23.11
C THR A 62 42.96 24.12 -21.69
N GLU A 63 43.40 23.35 -20.69
CA GLU A 63 43.44 23.74 -19.27
C GLU A 63 44.34 24.98 -19.03
N ASN A 64 45.41 25.15 -19.80
CA ASN A 64 46.31 26.31 -19.65
C ASN A 64 45.62 27.65 -19.96
N TRP A 65 44.58 27.64 -20.80
CA TRP A 65 43.77 28.82 -21.06
C TRP A 65 42.83 29.15 -19.89
N VAL A 66 42.37 28.13 -19.17
CA VAL A 66 41.62 28.30 -17.92
C VAL A 66 42.55 28.85 -16.83
N VAL A 67 43.80 28.39 -16.77
CA VAL A 67 44.82 28.94 -15.86
C VAL A 67 45.09 30.42 -16.15
N LEU A 68 45.28 30.80 -17.42
CA LEU A 68 45.45 32.20 -17.82
C LEU A 68 44.29 33.06 -17.33
N GLU A 69 43.07 32.59 -17.55
CA GLU A 69 41.86 33.33 -17.22
C GLU A 69 41.61 33.39 -15.70
N CYS A 70 41.96 32.34 -14.95
CA CYS A 70 41.93 32.38 -13.49
C CYS A 70 42.97 33.36 -12.92
N VAL A 71 44.18 33.41 -13.48
CA VAL A 71 45.22 34.37 -13.09
C VAL A 71 44.79 35.80 -13.43
N ASP A 72 44.18 36.01 -14.60
CA ASP A 72 43.60 37.30 -15.00
C ASP A 72 42.62 37.83 -13.94
N ARG A 73 41.69 36.99 -13.48
CA ARG A 73 40.74 37.35 -12.42
C ARG A 73 41.42 37.65 -11.08
N LEU A 74 42.44 36.88 -10.68
CA LEU A 74 43.19 37.16 -9.45
C LEU A 74 43.86 38.55 -9.51
N LEU A 75 44.46 38.91 -10.64
CA LEU A 75 45.09 40.21 -10.82
C LEU A 75 44.08 41.35 -10.89
N GLU A 76 42.96 41.19 -11.61
CA GLU A 76 41.86 42.15 -11.61
C GLU A 76 41.28 42.38 -10.21
N LYS A 77 41.27 41.33 -9.38
CA LYS A 77 40.80 41.43 -8.00
C LYS A 77 41.78 42.22 -7.12
N GLY A 78 43.06 42.22 -7.44
CA GLY A 78 44.12 42.92 -6.71
C GLY A 78 45.05 42.00 -5.92
N TYR A 79 45.07 40.70 -6.20
CA TYR A 79 46.11 39.82 -5.66
C TYR A 79 47.47 40.24 -6.24
N LYS A 80 48.49 40.32 -5.39
CA LYS A 80 49.81 40.80 -5.80
C LYS A 80 50.46 39.77 -6.73
N PRO A 81 51.01 40.16 -7.89
CA PRO A 81 51.71 39.22 -8.78
C PRO A 81 52.78 38.38 -8.08
N ALA A 82 53.55 39.00 -7.17
CA ALA A 82 54.59 38.33 -6.38
C ALA A 82 54.07 37.25 -5.41
N ASN A 83 52.77 37.25 -5.12
CA ASN A 83 52.10 36.29 -4.27
C ASN A 83 51.42 35.16 -5.06
N ILE A 84 51.51 35.16 -6.40
CA ILE A 84 50.94 34.11 -7.26
C ILE A 84 52.09 33.21 -7.73
N LYS A 85 51.95 31.91 -7.49
CA LYS A 85 52.89 30.90 -7.93
C LYS A 85 52.19 29.84 -8.79
N LEU A 86 52.70 29.62 -9.99
CA LEU A 86 52.19 28.63 -10.94
C LEU A 86 52.93 27.28 -10.79
N GLU A 87 52.21 26.20 -11.04
CA GLU A 87 52.74 24.82 -11.13
C GLU A 87 53.51 24.36 -9.89
N LYS A 88 53.08 24.78 -8.70
CA LYS A 88 53.78 24.51 -7.45
C LYS A 88 53.91 23.02 -7.20
N ILE A 89 55.14 22.57 -6.97
CA ILE A 89 55.47 21.15 -6.87
C ILE A 89 55.31 20.65 -5.42
N TYR A 90 54.49 19.62 -5.24
CA TYR A 90 54.34 18.91 -3.97
C TYR A 90 54.81 17.44 -4.08
N PRO A 91 55.38 16.85 -3.01
CA PRO A 91 55.87 15.47 -3.01
C PRO A 91 54.74 14.45 -2.89
N ALA A 92 53.88 14.32 -3.91
CA ALA A 92 52.70 13.45 -3.90
C ALA A 92 52.92 12.09 -4.60
N GLY A 93 53.08 11.00 -3.84
CA GLY A 93 53.03 9.61 -4.36
C GLY A 93 54.35 9.00 -4.89
N HIS A 94 54.39 7.68 -5.09
CA HIS A 94 55.58 6.87 -5.42
C HIS A 94 56.28 7.28 -6.74
N GLY A 95 57.14 8.29 -6.69
CA GLY A 95 58.14 8.58 -7.72
C GLY A 95 57.86 9.74 -8.69
N HIS A 96 56.69 10.40 -8.64
CA HIS A 96 56.39 11.60 -9.44
C HIS A 96 55.82 12.70 -8.55
N SER A 97 56.32 13.93 -8.68
CA SER A 97 55.82 15.08 -7.91
C SER A 97 54.54 15.63 -8.55
N GLY A 98 53.50 15.81 -7.74
CA GLY A 98 52.24 16.45 -8.16
C GLY A 98 52.43 17.96 -8.33
N ARG A 99 51.72 18.55 -9.29
CA ARG A 99 51.84 19.99 -9.63
C ARG A 99 50.47 20.64 -9.47
N LEU A 100 50.37 21.60 -8.56
CA LEU A 100 49.18 22.43 -8.39
C LEU A 100 49.24 23.61 -9.38
N ASP A 101 48.16 23.86 -10.11
CA ASP A 101 48.14 24.88 -11.16
C ASP A 101 48.44 26.29 -10.64
N ILE A 102 47.74 26.72 -9.59
CA ILE A 102 47.90 28.06 -9.00
C ILE A 102 47.93 27.98 -7.47
N CYS A 103 48.94 28.59 -6.86
CA CYS A 103 49.07 28.78 -5.41
C CYS A 103 49.19 30.28 -5.12
N VAL A 104 48.29 30.80 -4.28
CA VAL A 104 48.32 32.19 -3.81
C VAL A 104 48.82 32.23 -2.38
N THR A 105 49.82 33.06 -2.10
CA THR A 105 50.39 33.29 -0.77
C THR A 105 50.01 34.64 -0.19
N ARG A 106 50.18 34.81 1.13
CA ARG A 106 50.16 36.11 1.79
C ARG A 106 51.53 36.77 1.72
N ASP A 107 51.61 38.03 2.15
CA ASP A 107 52.87 38.80 2.22
C ASP A 107 53.94 38.13 3.10
N ASN A 108 53.54 37.30 4.08
CA ASN A 108 54.47 36.51 4.90
C ASN A 108 54.87 35.16 4.25
N SER A 109 54.58 34.96 2.97
CA SER A 109 54.80 33.72 2.20
C SER A 109 54.01 32.49 2.67
N SER A 110 53.07 32.64 3.61
CA SER A 110 52.15 31.54 3.96
C SER A 110 51.13 31.33 2.85
N GLU A 111 50.83 30.06 2.56
CA GLU A 111 49.84 29.69 1.54
C GLU A 111 48.44 30.08 2.01
N TYR A 112 47.63 30.62 1.10
CA TYR A 112 46.26 31.07 1.39
C TYR A 112 45.24 30.31 0.54
N LEU A 113 45.40 30.33 -0.80
CA LEU A 113 44.46 29.75 -1.74
C LEU A 113 45.18 28.78 -2.68
N LEU A 114 44.71 27.54 -2.75
CA LEU A 114 45.19 26.51 -3.68
C LEU A 114 44.13 26.26 -4.74
N ILE A 115 44.44 26.49 -6.02
CA ILE A 115 43.50 26.37 -7.12
C ILE A 115 43.98 25.30 -8.10
N GLU A 116 43.09 24.35 -8.38
CA GLU A 116 43.24 23.36 -9.43
C GLU A 116 42.25 23.70 -10.55
N CYS A 117 42.77 23.98 -11.75
CA CYS A 117 41.97 24.35 -12.91
C CYS A 117 41.56 23.10 -13.68
N LYS A 118 40.38 23.10 -14.31
CA LYS A 118 39.91 22.02 -15.19
C LYS A 118 39.16 22.58 -16.39
N THR A 119 39.13 21.83 -17.48
CA THR A 119 38.30 22.21 -18.63
C THR A 119 36.81 22.22 -18.23
N PHE A 120 36.09 23.26 -18.63
CA PHE A 120 34.66 23.42 -18.36
C PHE A 120 33.83 22.23 -18.90
N GLY A 121 32.83 21.81 -18.14
CA GLY A 121 31.98 20.65 -18.46
C GLY A 121 32.48 19.35 -17.83
N LYS A 122 32.60 18.27 -18.62
CA LYS A 122 32.80 16.90 -18.11
C LYS A 122 34.04 16.72 -17.23
N GLU A 123 35.14 17.40 -17.53
CA GLU A 123 36.39 17.26 -16.76
C GLU A 123 36.24 17.89 -15.38
N PHE A 124 35.68 19.10 -15.30
CA PHE A 124 35.30 19.73 -14.05
C PHE A 124 34.32 18.86 -13.25
N ASP A 125 33.23 18.39 -13.86
CA ASP A 125 32.25 17.54 -13.17
C ASP A 125 32.87 16.24 -12.62
N ASN A 126 33.83 15.66 -13.34
CA ASN A 126 34.58 14.49 -12.87
C ASN A 126 35.55 14.83 -11.73
N ALA A 127 36.17 16.01 -11.75
CA ALA A 127 37.01 16.48 -10.65
C ALA A 127 36.20 16.73 -9.38
N VAL A 128 35.01 17.33 -9.50
CA VAL A 128 34.05 17.48 -8.39
C VAL A 128 33.63 16.13 -7.83
N LYS A 129 33.33 15.14 -8.68
CA LYS A 129 33.04 13.77 -8.24
C LYS A 129 34.20 13.13 -7.48
N LYS A 130 35.45 13.36 -7.88
CA LYS A 130 36.64 12.88 -7.14
C LYS A 130 36.80 13.62 -5.81
N LEU A 131 36.67 14.94 -5.80
CA LEU A 131 36.69 15.75 -4.59
C LEU A 131 35.67 15.22 -3.56
N ASN A 132 34.45 14.93 -3.98
CA ASN A 132 33.40 14.38 -3.11
C ASN A 132 33.61 12.90 -2.72
N LYS A 133 34.44 12.15 -3.46
CA LYS A 133 34.71 10.73 -3.21
C LYS A 133 35.86 10.50 -2.24
N ASP A 134 36.96 11.21 -2.40
CA ASP A 134 38.20 11.01 -1.64
C ASP A 134 39.03 12.29 -1.42
N GLY A 135 38.47 13.47 -1.68
CA GLY A 135 39.15 14.75 -1.54
C GLY A 135 39.98 15.15 -2.77
N GLY A 136 40.13 14.23 -3.73
CA GLY A 136 40.84 14.47 -4.98
C GLY A 136 42.29 14.95 -4.80
N GLN A 137 42.78 15.68 -5.80
CA GLN A 137 44.14 16.22 -5.78
C GLN A 137 44.30 17.38 -4.80
N LEU A 138 43.26 18.21 -4.64
CA LEU A 138 43.29 19.36 -3.73
C LEU A 138 43.61 18.99 -2.28
N PHE A 139 43.01 17.92 -1.74
CA PHE A 139 43.30 17.47 -0.37
C PHE A 139 44.71 16.88 -0.25
N THR A 140 45.21 16.27 -1.33
CA THR A 140 46.59 15.79 -1.40
C THR A 140 47.58 16.96 -1.34
N TYR A 141 47.32 18.06 -2.05
CA TYR A 141 48.14 19.26 -1.97
C TYR A 141 48.03 19.94 -0.60
N PHE A 142 46.82 19.99 -0.04
CA PHE A 142 46.59 20.54 1.28
C PHE A 142 47.37 19.80 2.37
N LYS A 143 47.51 18.48 2.30
CA LYS A 143 48.38 17.72 3.23
C LYS A 143 49.79 18.28 3.35
N PHE A 144 50.39 18.66 2.22
CA PHE A 144 51.76 19.16 2.19
C PHE A 144 51.84 20.66 2.48
N SER A 145 50.77 21.41 2.19
CA SER A 145 50.61 22.81 2.57
C SER A 145 50.43 22.99 4.09
N ASN A 146 49.37 22.37 4.60
CA ASN A 146 48.71 22.53 5.89
C ASN A 146 48.47 23.99 6.36
N LYS A 147 48.59 24.96 5.45
CA LYS A 147 48.53 26.39 5.76
C LYS A 147 47.48 27.14 4.97
N ALA A 148 47.11 26.63 3.80
CA ALA A 148 46.03 27.22 3.01
C ALA A 148 44.71 27.29 3.80
N ASP A 149 43.94 28.32 3.54
CA ASP A 149 42.61 28.52 4.12
C ASP A 149 41.52 28.13 3.14
N ILE A 150 41.86 28.11 1.85
CA ILE A 150 40.91 27.85 0.78
C ILE A 150 41.51 26.88 -0.24
N LEU A 151 40.75 25.87 -0.60
CA LEU A 151 40.99 25.01 -1.76
C LEU A 151 39.91 25.29 -2.80
N MET A 152 40.26 25.35 -4.07
CA MET A 152 39.31 25.69 -5.14
C MET A 152 39.52 24.79 -6.36
N LEU A 153 38.43 24.17 -6.83
CA LEU A 153 38.34 23.71 -8.21
C LEU A 153 37.82 24.86 -9.06
N TYR A 154 38.44 25.11 -10.22
CA TYR A 154 38.07 26.23 -11.08
C TYR A 154 37.94 25.80 -12.54
N ALA A 155 36.94 26.31 -13.25
CA ALA A 155 36.78 26.15 -14.69
C ALA A 155 36.14 27.38 -15.33
N SER A 156 36.49 27.66 -16.58
CA SER A 156 35.88 28.76 -17.36
C SER A 156 35.69 28.42 -18.84
N GLU A 157 34.71 29.05 -19.47
CA GLU A 157 34.43 28.97 -20.91
C GLU A 157 33.96 30.32 -21.48
N LEU A 158 34.18 30.56 -22.77
CA LEU A 158 33.56 31.67 -23.51
C LEU A 158 32.25 31.20 -24.13
N LYS A 159 31.12 31.81 -23.73
CA LYS A 159 29.80 31.44 -24.25
C LYS A 159 28.92 32.67 -24.48
N GLY A 160 28.56 32.91 -25.74
CA GLY A 160 27.69 34.02 -26.13
C GLY A 160 28.32 35.40 -26.01
N GLY A 161 29.64 35.50 -26.16
CA GLY A 161 30.39 36.78 -26.04
C GLY A 161 30.66 37.21 -24.60
N SER A 162 30.43 36.35 -23.61
CA SER A 162 30.86 36.58 -22.22
C SER A 162 31.58 35.36 -21.66
N ILE A 163 32.54 35.62 -20.77
CA ILE A 163 33.27 34.57 -20.06
C ILE A 163 32.41 34.09 -18.89
N ARG A 164 32.07 32.80 -18.87
CA ARG A 164 31.40 32.13 -17.76
C ARG A 164 32.41 31.29 -17.00
N TYR A 165 32.38 31.34 -15.68
CA TYR A 165 33.20 30.48 -14.83
C TYR A 165 32.33 29.67 -13.88
N LYS A 166 32.91 28.59 -13.35
CA LYS A 166 32.35 27.76 -12.30
C LYS A 166 33.47 27.39 -11.34
N ASN A 167 33.19 27.39 -10.05
CA ASN A 167 34.15 26.97 -9.04
C ASN A 167 33.47 26.10 -7.97
N GLU A 168 34.29 25.32 -7.25
CA GLU A 168 33.89 24.65 -6.00
C GLU A 168 34.95 24.98 -4.94
N ILE A 169 34.54 25.68 -3.90
CA ILE A 169 35.42 26.23 -2.87
C ILE A 169 35.26 25.41 -1.58
N VAL A 170 36.37 24.88 -1.07
CA VAL A 170 36.45 24.25 0.25
C VAL A 170 37.21 25.21 1.17
N LYS A 171 36.49 25.76 2.15
CA LYS A 171 37.09 26.52 3.26
C LYS A 171 37.67 25.54 4.28
N ILE A 172 38.90 25.78 4.70
CA ILE A 172 39.60 24.98 5.69
C ILE A 172 39.31 25.53 7.10
N GLU A 173 38.71 24.68 7.93
CA GLU A 173 38.51 24.94 9.36
C GLU A 173 39.74 24.44 10.16
N ASP A 174 39.95 24.97 11.36
CA ASP A 174 41.18 24.71 12.14
C ASP A 174 41.35 23.24 12.55
N ASP A 175 40.24 22.53 12.78
CA ASP A 175 40.23 21.10 13.09
C ASP A 175 40.66 20.22 11.90
N TYR A 176 40.59 20.75 10.66
CA TYR A 176 41.06 20.07 9.45
C TYR A 176 42.58 20.10 9.33
N ARG A 177 43.28 21.01 10.02
CA ARG A 177 44.74 21.20 9.88
C ARG A 177 45.60 20.09 10.53
N THR A 178 44.99 18.99 10.95
CA THR A 178 45.66 17.86 11.62
C THR A 178 45.22 16.51 11.04
N GLY A 179 46.18 15.69 10.58
CA GLY A 179 45.92 14.36 10.01
C GLY A 179 46.53 14.12 8.62
N ASP A 180 46.12 13.03 7.98
CA ASP A 180 46.39 12.70 6.56
C ASP A 180 45.18 13.07 5.66
N VAL A 181 45.31 12.97 4.34
CA VAL A 181 44.24 13.22 3.35
C VAL A 181 42.92 12.56 3.74
N LYS A 182 43.00 11.31 4.21
CA LYS A 182 41.83 10.55 4.66
C LYS A 182 41.17 11.19 5.88
N ASP A 183 41.95 11.66 6.84
CA ASP A 183 41.44 12.30 8.05
C ASP A 183 40.78 13.64 7.71
N PHE A 184 41.40 14.45 6.83
CA PHE A 184 40.81 15.71 6.36
C PHE A 184 39.50 15.46 5.63
N PHE A 185 39.49 14.44 4.78
CA PHE A 185 38.28 14.04 4.08
C PHE A 185 37.20 13.65 5.09
N GLU A 186 37.48 12.78 6.06
CA GLU A 186 36.48 12.37 7.06
C GLU A 186 35.95 13.54 7.91
N LYS A 187 36.79 14.52 8.26
CA LYS A 187 36.38 15.72 9.02
C LYS A 187 35.61 16.76 8.20
N TRP A 188 35.91 16.91 6.92
CA TRP A 188 35.25 17.90 6.06
C TRP A 188 33.74 17.65 5.96
N ASN A 189 32.96 18.73 6.10
CA ASN A 189 31.49 18.70 6.05
C ASN A 189 30.89 18.25 4.69
N LYS A 190 31.73 18.09 3.65
CA LYS A 190 31.36 17.73 2.26
C LYS A 190 30.54 18.79 1.53
N LEU A 191 30.51 20.00 2.07
CA LEU A 191 29.85 21.13 1.45
C LEU A 191 30.92 22.06 0.89
N THR A 192 30.70 22.47 -0.35
CA THR A 192 31.48 23.47 -1.07
C THR A 192 30.70 24.77 -1.12
N LYS A 193 31.41 25.87 -1.35
CA LYS A 193 30.85 27.19 -1.66
C LYS A 193 31.17 27.52 -3.12
N ASP A 194 30.38 28.38 -3.75
CA ASP A 194 30.55 28.79 -5.16
C ASP A 194 30.97 30.27 -5.31
N ASN A 195 31.02 30.99 -4.19
CA ASN A 195 31.36 32.41 -4.10
C ASN A 195 32.27 32.69 -2.90
N GLY A 196 32.89 33.87 -2.92
CA GLY A 196 33.66 34.42 -1.82
C GLY A 196 35.13 34.69 -2.08
N VAL A 197 35.54 34.68 -3.36
CA VAL A 197 36.93 34.92 -3.75
C VAL A 197 37.03 35.95 -4.88
N PHE A 198 36.24 35.79 -5.95
CA PHE A 198 36.35 36.63 -7.15
C PHE A 198 35.36 37.80 -7.16
N GLU A 199 34.33 37.74 -6.33
CA GLU A 199 33.20 38.66 -6.34
C GLU A 199 33.64 40.06 -5.88
N SER A 200 33.02 41.12 -6.40
CA SER A 200 33.47 42.50 -6.17
C SER A 200 33.51 42.91 -4.69
N TRP A 201 32.63 42.34 -3.87
CA TRP A 201 32.51 42.61 -2.44
C TRP A 201 33.53 41.87 -1.57
N ALA A 202 34.05 40.70 -2.00
CA ALA A 202 34.99 39.92 -1.21
C ALA A 202 36.35 40.63 -1.09
N ASN A 203 36.97 40.70 0.09
CA ASN A 203 38.29 41.32 0.22
C ASN A 203 39.42 40.34 -0.15
N VAL A 204 40.51 40.84 -0.77
CA VAL A 204 41.68 39.97 -1.06
C VAL A 204 42.27 39.44 0.25
N TYR A 205 42.65 38.15 0.24
CA TYR A 205 43.16 37.44 1.43
C TYR A 205 42.14 37.29 2.59
N ASN A 206 40.87 37.59 2.36
CA ASN A 206 39.77 37.33 3.29
C ASN A 206 38.65 36.56 2.59
N PHE A 207 38.25 35.41 3.12
CA PHE A 207 37.09 34.70 2.57
C PHE A 207 35.82 35.25 3.20
N GLU A 208 34.94 35.78 2.38
CA GLU A 208 33.61 36.25 2.77
C GLU A 208 32.62 35.50 1.88
N SER A 209 31.52 34.94 2.38
CA SER A 209 30.49 34.33 1.53
C SER A 209 29.25 35.21 1.51
N LYS A 210 28.61 35.38 0.36
CA LYS A 210 27.35 36.14 0.29
C LYS A 210 26.24 35.35 0.98
N ALA A 211 25.42 36.06 1.75
CA ALA A 211 24.20 35.50 2.31
C ALA A 211 23.25 35.03 1.19
N LEU A 212 22.69 33.85 1.37
CA LEU A 212 21.66 33.29 0.50
C LEU A 212 20.38 34.14 0.58
N THR A 213 19.78 34.39 -0.57
CA THR A 213 18.42 34.90 -0.71
C THR A 213 17.48 33.77 -1.13
N ILE A 214 16.17 34.01 -1.13
CA ILE A 214 15.20 32.99 -1.56
C ILE A 214 15.41 32.51 -3.00
N ASN A 215 15.96 33.39 -3.86
CA ASN A 215 16.23 33.10 -5.26
C ASN A 215 17.47 32.21 -5.47
N ASP A 216 18.31 32.08 -4.44
CA ASP A 216 19.52 31.26 -4.47
C ASP A 216 19.27 29.81 -4.00
N LEU A 217 18.04 29.47 -3.59
CA LEU A 217 17.70 28.15 -3.06
C LEU A 217 17.43 27.10 -4.16
N ASP A 218 18.03 25.93 -4.01
CA ASP A 218 17.86 24.76 -4.86
C ASP A 218 16.58 23.97 -4.53
N GLU A 219 15.91 23.43 -5.56
CA GLU A 219 14.84 22.45 -5.36
C GLU A 219 15.42 21.07 -4.97
N ILE A 220 14.77 20.39 -4.03
CA ILE A 220 15.20 19.05 -3.57
C ILE A 220 14.89 17.99 -4.62
N LYS A 221 15.91 17.25 -5.05
CA LYS A 221 15.81 16.09 -5.95
C LYS A 221 15.90 14.77 -5.16
N GLN A 222 15.61 13.66 -5.84
CA GLN A 222 15.65 12.32 -5.23
C GLN A 222 17.02 11.97 -4.59
N GLU A 223 18.10 12.34 -5.27
CA GLU A 223 19.47 12.10 -4.80
C GLU A 223 19.80 12.95 -3.56
N ASP A 224 19.22 14.14 -3.45
CA ASP A 224 19.42 15.05 -2.34
C ASP A 224 18.77 14.52 -1.05
N SER A 225 17.56 13.95 -1.12
CA SER A 225 16.87 13.41 0.07
C SER A 225 17.70 12.33 0.77
N SER A 226 18.28 11.41 -0.01
CA SER A 226 19.16 10.36 0.51
C SER A 226 20.49 10.93 1.01
N PHE A 227 21.04 11.93 0.32
CA PHE A 227 22.27 12.61 0.73
C PHE A 227 22.09 13.34 2.07
N ILE A 228 21.06 14.18 2.19
CA ILE A 228 20.74 14.95 3.39
C ILE A 228 20.54 14.02 4.59
N PHE A 229 19.75 12.96 4.42
CA PHE A 229 19.50 12.00 5.51
C PHE A 229 20.77 11.29 5.98
N ASN A 230 21.58 10.77 5.04
CA ASN A 230 22.82 10.09 5.38
C ASN A 230 23.84 11.04 6.03
N ARG A 231 23.93 12.28 5.54
CA ARG A 231 24.83 13.30 6.08
C ARG A 231 24.39 13.75 7.47
N PHE A 232 23.09 13.93 7.70
CA PHE A 232 22.54 14.18 9.03
C PHE A 232 22.97 13.09 10.01
N LEU A 233 22.79 11.81 9.64
CA LEU A 233 23.23 10.70 10.49
C LEU A 233 24.75 10.65 10.71
N GLU A 234 25.54 11.16 9.77
CA GLU A 234 27.00 11.25 9.88
C GLU A 234 27.43 12.36 10.84
N ILE A 235 26.82 13.55 10.72
CA ILE A 235 26.99 14.67 11.66
C ILE A 235 26.74 14.20 13.09
N LEU A 236 25.65 13.46 13.34
CA LEU A 236 25.35 12.92 14.66
C LEU A 236 26.42 11.94 15.16
N ARG A 237 27.04 11.15 14.27
CA ARG A 237 28.11 10.19 14.64
C ARG A 237 29.42 10.90 14.97
N HIS A 238 29.82 11.86 14.14
CA HIS A 238 31.08 12.61 14.33
C HIS A 238 31.05 13.42 15.62
N ASN A 239 29.88 13.97 15.96
CA ASN A 239 29.69 14.78 17.17
C ASN A 239 29.27 13.96 18.41
N VAL A 240 29.33 12.63 18.34
CA VAL A 240 29.05 11.69 19.45
C VAL A 240 27.65 11.92 20.07
N VAL A 241 26.64 12.14 19.22
CA VAL A 241 25.25 12.30 19.67
C VAL A 241 24.63 10.93 19.92
N SER A 242 24.34 10.62 21.18
CA SER A 242 23.77 9.34 21.61
C SER A 242 22.25 9.27 21.44
N ASP A 243 21.53 10.36 21.75
CA ASP A 243 20.07 10.43 21.61
C ASP A 243 19.64 10.89 20.22
N LYS A 244 19.57 9.92 19.31
CA LYS A 244 19.05 10.17 17.96
C LYS A 244 17.61 10.67 17.96
N GLY A 245 16.76 10.18 18.86
CA GLY A 245 15.34 10.54 18.86
C GLY A 245 15.14 12.03 19.16
N ASN A 246 15.89 12.56 20.13
CA ASN A 246 15.94 14.00 20.38
C ASN A 246 16.46 14.75 19.13
N ALA A 247 17.58 14.32 18.54
CA ALA A 247 18.14 14.96 17.35
C ALA A 247 17.14 15.08 16.19
N PHE A 248 16.37 14.01 15.91
CA PHE A 248 15.30 14.04 14.92
C PHE A 248 14.14 14.97 15.31
N ASN A 249 13.76 15.07 16.58
CA ASN A 249 12.76 16.08 16.98
C ASN A 249 13.25 17.52 16.75
N ARG A 250 14.56 17.77 16.97
CA ARG A 250 15.17 19.08 16.72
C ARG A 250 15.25 19.42 15.23
N ILE A 251 15.37 18.44 14.33
CA ILE A 251 15.33 18.70 12.89
C ILE A 251 13.98 19.30 12.46
N PHE A 252 12.86 18.86 13.04
CA PHE A 252 11.54 19.42 12.74
C PHE A 252 11.38 20.84 13.27
N THR A 253 12.08 21.20 14.36
CA THR A 253 12.18 22.58 14.83
C THR A 253 12.92 23.45 13.81
N LEU A 254 14.03 22.95 13.26
CA LEU A 254 14.79 23.66 12.22
C LEU A 254 13.99 23.82 10.92
N PHE A 255 13.22 22.80 10.50
CA PHE A 255 12.31 22.95 9.36
C PHE A 255 11.25 24.02 9.60
N LEU A 256 10.68 24.10 10.80
CA LEU A 256 9.73 25.17 11.12
C LEU A 256 10.36 26.56 10.95
N CYS A 257 11.60 26.74 11.44
CA CYS A 257 12.35 27.99 11.30
C CYS A 257 12.56 28.34 9.82
N LYS A 258 13.03 27.37 9.04
CA LYS A 258 13.32 27.54 7.62
C LYS A 258 12.06 27.83 6.81
N ILE A 259 10.96 27.11 7.05
CA ILE A 259 9.66 27.34 6.39
C ILE A 259 9.13 28.74 6.71
N TYR A 260 9.31 29.21 7.95
CA TYR A 260 8.93 30.56 8.35
C TYR A 260 9.78 31.63 7.64
N ASP A 261 11.10 31.43 7.62
CA ASP A 261 12.05 32.34 6.99
C ASP A 261 11.85 32.44 5.46
N GLU A 262 11.60 31.31 4.80
CA GLU A 262 11.21 31.28 3.37
C GLU A 262 9.87 31.97 3.14
N LYS A 263 8.95 31.95 4.11
CA LYS A 263 7.65 32.61 3.99
C LYS A 263 7.73 34.12 4.03
N ILE A 264 8.45 34.67 5.01
CA ILE A 264 8.53 36.13 5.17
C ILE A 264 9.36 36.81 4.07
N ASN A 265 10.24 36.04 3.39
CA ASN A 265 11.08 36.52 2.30
C ASN A 265 10.56 36.09 0.90
N GLU A 266 9.36 35.53 0.82
CA GLU A 266 8.77 35.14 -0.47
C GLU A 266 8.52 36.37 -1.35
N GLY A 267 9.14 36.40 -2.54
CA GLY A 267 9.04 37.51 -3.49
C GLY A 267 9.92 38.72 -3.15
N THR A 268 10.89 38.59 -2.25
CA THR A 268 11.89 39.63 -1.93
C THR A 268 13.31 39.18 -2.32
N ASP A 269 14.24 40.13 -2.35
CA ASP A 269 15.69 39.88 -2.50
C ASP A 269 16.42 39.96 -1.14
N ASN A 270 15.68 39.79 -0.04
CA ASN A 270 16.25 39.86 1.31
C ASN A 270 17.13 38.63 1.59
N GLU A 271 18.14 38.83 2.43
CA GLU A 271 18.96 37.76 2.98
C GLU A 271 18.12 36.87 3.91
N LEU A 272 18.26 35.56 3.76
CA LEU A 272 17.58 34.58 4.60
C LEU A 272 18.19 34.57 6.02
N GLY A 273 17.36 34.48 7.06
CA GLY A 273 17.84 34.32 8.43
C GLY A 273 18.34 32.90 8.74
N PHE A 274 17.82 31.88 8.05
CA PHE A 274 18.16 30.47 8.23
C PHE A 274 19.41 30.10 7.41
N GLN A 275 20.56 30.59 7.85
CA GLN A 275 21.87 30.26 7.29
C GLN A 275 22.99 30.64 8.26
N TRP A 276 24.20 30.15 8.03
CA TRP A 276 25.40 30.62 8.71
C TRP A 276 26.06 31.77 7.92
N LEU A 277 26.21 32.94 8.54
CA LEU A 277 26.83 34.13 7.94
C LEU A 277 28.32 34.22 8.32
N GLU A 278 29.20 33.89 7.37
CA GLU A 278 30.64 33.90 7.59
C GLU A 278 31.18 35.30 7.92
N GLY A 279 32.03 35.38 8.94
CA GLY A 279 32.62 36.65 9.40
C GLY A 279 31.67 37.57 10.17
N VAL A 280 30.39 37.20 10.27
CA VAL A 280 29.35 37.95 11.00
C VAL A 280 28.89 37.16 12.23
N ASP A 281 28.64 35.87 12.07
CA ASP A 281 28.11 35.03 13.14
C ASP A 281 29.20 34.47 14.06
N ASP A 282 28.85 34.43 15.35
CA ASP A 282 29.41 33.52 16.34
C ASP A 282 28.35 32.51 16.80
N HIS A 283 28.73 31.54 17.64
CA HIS A 283 27.81 30.51 18.13
C HIS A 283 26.56 31.06 18.86
N ARG A 284 26.66 32.25 19.47
CA ARG A 284 25.58 32.86 20.28
C ARG A 284 24.61 33.63 19.38
N SER A 285 25.12 34.57 18.60
CA SER A 285 24.37 35.40 17.65
C SER A 285 23.59 34.55 16.64
N PHE A 286 24.21 33.49 16.11
CA PHE A 286 23.56 32.54 15.21
C PHE A 286 22.34 31.85 15.86
N GLN A 287 22.50 31.33 17.08
CA GLN A 287 21.41 30.62 17.75
C GLN A 287 20.31 31.58 18.22
N ILE A 288 20.63 32.82 18.60
CA ILE A 288 19.62 33.85 18.88
C ILE A 288 18.74 34.09 17.65
N ARG A 289 19.35 34.24 16.47
CA ARG A 289 18.60 34.40 15.22
C ARG A 289 17.69 33.21 14.92
N LEU A 290 18.18 31.98 15.13
CA LEU A 290 17.34 30.78 14.98
C LEU A 290 16.19 30.73 15.99
N THR A 291 16.41 31.11 17.24
CA THR A 291 15.35 31.15 18.27
C THR A 291 14.27 32.15 17.91
N ASP A 292 14.64 33.31 17.35
CA ASP A 292 13.66 34.30 16.92
C ASP A 292 12.82 33.78 15.73
N LEU A 293 13.44 33.10 14.76
CA LEU A 293 12.71 32.40 13.69
C LEU A 293 11.76 31.33 14.24
N TYR A 294 12.21 30.55 15.23
CA TYR A 294 11.38 29.54 15.88
C TYR A 294 10.18 30.17 16.61
N LYS A 295 10.41 31.18 17.45
CA LYS A 295 9.36 31.90 18.20
C LYS A 295 8.28 32.39 17.25
N ASN A 296 8.67 33.01 16.14
CA ASN A 296 7.74 33.55 15.17
C ASN A 296 7.03 32.46 14.36
N GLY A 297 7.74 31.41 13.93
CA GLY A 297 7.14 30.26 13.25
C GLY A 297 6.14 29.50 14.12
N MET A 298 6.44 29.36 15.42
CA MET A 298 5.54 28.77 16.42
C MET A 298 4.25 29.55 16.60
N HIS A 299 4.34 30.87 16.62
CA HIS A 299 3.17 31.73 16.69
C HIS A 299 2.36 31.66 15.38
N GLU A 300 3.02 31.85 14.24
CA GLU A 300 2.37 31.94 12.93
C GLU A 300 1.68 30.64 12.51
N PHE A 301 2.32 29.49 12.74
CA PHE A 301 1.84 28.22 12.18
C PHE A 301 1.07 27.36 13.19
N LEU A 302 1.31 27.56 14.48
CA LEU A 302 0.75 26.73 15.55
C LEU A 302 -0.01 27.55 16.60
N GLU A 303 -0.12 28.87 16.44
CA GLU A 303 -0.79 29.79 17.37
C GLU A 303 -0.25 29.67 18.82
N LYS A 304 1.00 29.21 18.97
CA LYS A 304 1.63 29.03 20.27
C LYS A 304 2.60 30.16 20.55
N VAL A 305 2.35 30.86 21.65
CA VAL A 305 3.27 31.87 22.18
C VAL A 305 4.40 31.16 22.92
N VAL A 306 5.62 31.27 22.38
CA VAL A 306 6.83 30.84 23.09
C VAL A 306 7.20 31.94 24.09
N THR A 307 7.30 31.57 25.37
CA THR A 307 7.68 32.50 26.44
C THR A 307 9.16 32.83 26.29
N ASP A 308 9.44 33.85 25.49
CA ASP A 308 10.78 34.27 25.15
C ASP A 308 10.84 35.79 24.95
N PHE A 309 12.04 36.35 25.11
CA PHE A 309 12.26 37.79 25.21
C PHE A 309 13.27 38.22 24.15
N SER A 310 12.77 38.87 23.10
CA SER A 310 13.64 39.41 22.04
C SER A 310 14.49 40.56 22.59
N GLU A 311 15.62 40.80 21.94
CA GLU A 311 16.49 41.92 22.30
C GLU A 311 15.76 43.27 22.20
N THR A 312 14.83 43.41 21.25
CA THR A 312 13.97 44.59 21.12
C THR A 312 13.00 44.74 22.29
N GLU A 313 12.33 43.66 22.72
CA GLU A 313 11.46 43.67 23.90
C GLU A 313 12.25 43.97 25.17
N PHE A 314 13.48 43.47 25.27
CA PHE A 314 14.40 43.76 26.36
C PHE A 314 14.80 45.21 26.42
N ASN A 315 15.26 45.75 25.29
CA ASN A 315 15.66 47.14 25.18
C ASN A 315 14.49 48.09 25.45
N ASN A 316 13.28 47.75 25.03
CA ASN A 316 12.09 48.55 25.32
C ASN A 316 11.68 48.49 26.80
N LYS A 317 11.70 47.30 27.42
CA LYS A 317 11.29 47.13 28.83
C LYS A 317 12.30 47.70 29.82
N PHE A 318 13.59 47.64 29.49
CA PHE A 318 14.70 48.11 30.31
C PHE A 318 15.34 49.40 29.77
N LYS A 319 14.59 50.18 28.97
CA LYS A 319 15.03 51.43 28.35
C LYS A 319 15.54 52.48 29.33
N HIS A 320 15.16 52.36 30.60
CA HIS A 320 15.55 53.30 31.67
C HIS A 320 16.87 52.95 32.37
N LEU A 321 17.46 51.78 32.10
CA LEU A 321 18.78 51.39 32.62
C LEU A 321 19.90 52.08 31.82
N ASP A 322 21.08 52.26 32.40
CA ASP A 322 22.26 52.69 31.64
C ASP A 322 22.70 51.61 30.64
N ASP A 323 23.32 52.01 29.53
CA ASP A 323 23.64 51.08 28.44
C ASP A 323 24.69 50.03 28.85
N GLY A 324 25.61 50.35 29.76
CA GLY A 324 26.61 49.40 30.27
C GLY A 324 25.98 48.28 31.10
N LEU A 325 25.11 48.65 32.05
CA LEU A 325 24.36 47.71 32.86
C LEU A 325 23.33 46.95 32.04
N ARG A 326 22.65 47.62 31.10
CA ARG A 326 21.69 46.98 30.19
C ARG A 326 22.36 45.90 29.36
N ASN A 327 23.51 46.18 28.75
CA ASN A 327 24.27 45.21 27.96
C ASN A 327 24.81 44.07 28.83
N SER A 328 25.23 44.35 30.07
CA SER A 328 25.65 43.31 31.02
C SER A 328 24.49 42.36 31.38
N ILE A 329 23.32 42.90 31.69
CA ILE A 329 22.12 42.09 32.00
C ILE A 329 21.65 41.32 30.76
N LEU A 330 21.68 41.95 29.58
CA LEU A 330 21.35 41.30 28.32
C LEU A 330 22.30 40.12 28.03
N GLY A 331 23.60 40.30 28.28
CA GLY A 331 24.60 39.24 28.15
C GLY A 331 24.33 38.05 29.09
N GLU A 332 24.07 38.30 30.37
CA GLU A 332 23.70 37.24 31.32
C GLU A 332 22.36 36.57 30.96
N PHE A 333 21.39 37.34 30.45
CA PHE A 333 20.12 36.80 29.98
C PHE A 333 20.30 35.89 28.76
N GLN A 334 21.06 36.33 27.76
CA GLN A 334 21.41 35.54 26.57
C GLN A 334 22.19 34.28 26.97
N LYS A 335 23.11 34.39 27.92
CA LYS A 335 23.84 33.26 28.49
C LYS A 335 22.88 32.22 29.06
N ILE A 336 21.98 32.62 29.96
CA ILE A 336 20.98 31.71 30.56
C ILE A 336 20.02 31.14 29.49
N ARG A 337 19.58 31.97 28.53
CA ARG A 337 18.67 31.57 27.44
C ARG A 337 19.27 30.47 26.57
N LEU A 338 20.55 30.57 26.23
CA LEU A 338 21.22 29.65 25.33
C LEU A 338 21.85 28.44 26.03
N GLU A 339 22.37 28.62 27.25
CA GLU A 339 23.10 27.60 28.01
C GLU A 339 22.19 26.74 28.92
N LYS A 340 20.86 27.00 28.92
CA LYS A 340 19.89 26.21 29.69
C LYS A 340 18.60 25.96 28.92
N ASN A 341 18.32 24.69 28.61
CA ASN A 341 17.05 24.22 28.00
C ASN A 341 16.75 24.83 26.62
N ASN A 342 17.76 24.82 25.74
CA ASN A 342 17.68 25.34 24.37
C ASN A 342 16.80 24.45 23.46
N GLU A 343 15.95 25.08 22.64
CA GLU A 343 15.04 24.43 21.68
C GLU A 343 15.76 23.69 20.54
N PHE A 344 17.05 24.01 20.35
CA PHE A 344 18.00 23.39 19.42
C PHE A 344 19.07 22.56 20.13
N ALA A 345 18.88 22.20 21.40
CA ALA A 345 19.75 21.27 22.13
C ALA A 345 19.63 19.85 21.54
N ILE A 346 20.54 19.52 20.63
CA ILE A 346 20.77 18.18 20.09
C ILE A 346 21.63 17.37 21.06
N LYS A 347 22.62 18.04 21.66
CA LYS A 347 23.37 17.59 22.84
C LYS A 347 22.82 18.28 24.08
N ASP A 348 22.99 17.66 25.24
CA ASP A 348 22.65 18.29 26.52
C ASP A 348 23.51 19.55 26.72
N VAL A 349 22.86 20.66 27.06
CA VAL A 349 23.51 21.96 27.29
C VAL A 349 23.22 22.41 28.72
N TYR A 350 24.29 22.63 29.49
CA TYR A 350 24.22 23.07 30.88
C TYR A 350 25.37 24.00 31.31
N ASP A 351 26.35 24.23 30.42
CA ASP A 351 27.47 25.16 30.58
C ASP A 351 27.96 25.67 29.21
N GLU A 352 28.94 26.56 29.21
CA GLU A 352 29.50 27.16 27.98
C GLU A 352 30.19 26.13 27.07
N GLN A 353 30.86 25.12 27.64
CA GLN A 353 31.53 24.10 26.85
C GLN A 353 30.51 23.24 26.09
N SER A 354 29.51 22.71 26.80
CA SER A 354 28.42 21.92 26.21
C SER A 354 27.58 22.73 25.22
N PHE A 355 27.42 24.04 25.45
CA PHE A 355 26.81 24.96 24.49
C PHE A 355 27.60 25.03 23.18
N ASN A 356 28.91 25.25 23.24
CA ASN A 356 29.76 25.31 22.05
C ASN A 356 29.76 23.98 21.30
N GLU A 357 29.83 22.86 22.02
CA GLU A 357 29.72 21.53 21.41
C GLU A 357 28.38 21.32 20.70
N ASN A 358 27.25 21.78 21.28
CA ASN A 358 25.95 21.72 20.61
C ASN A 358 25.87 22.68 19.42
N ALA A 359 26.43 23.89 19.54
CA ALA A 359 26.40 24.93 18.52
C ALA A 359 27.06 24.47 17.22
N ILE A 360 28.16 23.69 17.32
CA ILE A 360 28.81 23.07 16.17
C ILE A 360 27.84 22.14 15.43
N VAL A 361 27.13 21.26 16.15
CA VAL A 361 26.15 20.33 15.56
C VAL A 361 25.01 21.08 14.87
N VAL A 362 24.46 22.11 15.52
CA VAL A 362 23.39 22.94 14.96
C VAL A 362 23.86 23.67 13.71
N LYS A 363 25.07 24.25 13.72
CA LYS A 363 25.68 24.91 12.55
C LYS A 363 25.80 23.92 11.37
N GLU A 364 26.35 22.73 11.59
CA GLU A 364 26.52 21.74 10.52
C GLU A 364 25.18 21.29 9.90
N ILE A 365 24.13 21.15 10.72
CA ILE A 365 22.80 20.77 10.23
C ILE A 365 22.13 21.92 9.47
N VAL A 366 22.28 23.17 9.93
CA VAL A 366 21.76 24.33 9.20
C VAL A 366 22.48 24.48 7.87
N GLN A 367 23.81 24.36 7.83
CA GLN A 367 24.58 24.40 6.57
C GLN A 367 24.19 23.27 5.60
N LEU A 368 23.79 22.11 6.12
CA LEU A 368 23.26 21.01 5.30
C LEU A 368 21.91 21.36 4.64
N LEU A 369 21.08 22.18 5.31
CA LEU A 369 19.72 22.49 4.89
C LEU A 369 19.57 23.87 4.22
N GLU A 370 20.48 24.82 4.48
CA GLU A 370 20.33 26.25 4.14
C GLU A 370 20.07 26.48 2.65
N LYS A 371 20.77 25.73 1.77
CA LYS A 371 20.69 25.87 0.31
C LYS A 371 19.42 25.30 -0.34
N TYR A 372 18.65 24.46 0.35
CA TYR A 372 17.49 23.81 -0.25
C TYR A 372 16.21 24.59 0.04
N LYS A 373 15.27 24.64 -0.89
CA LYS A 373 13.93 25.18 -0.64
C LYS A 373 13.02 24.12 -0.02
N LEU A 374 12.28 24.45 1.05
CA LEU A 374 11.35 23.53 1.72
C LEU A 374 9.88 23.90 1.53
N ARG A 375 9.55 25.16 1.28
CA ARG A 375 8.17 25.63 1.08
C ARG A 375 7.81 25.69 -0.41
N TYR A 376 6.76 24.96 -0.78
CA TYR A 376 6.22 24.93 -2.14
C TYR A 376 4.71 25.17 -2.12
N THR A 377 4.15 25.62 -3.24
CA THR A 377 2.70 25.75 -3.43
C THR A 377 2.04 24.46 -3.93
N LYS A 378 2.84 23.42 -4.22
CA LYS A 378 2.38 22.12 -4.74
C LYS A 378 3.19 21.00 -4.09
N LYS A 379 2.59 19.81 -3.99
CA LYS A 379 3.24 18.61 -3.47
C LYS A 379 4.53 18.32 -4.25
N GLN A 380 5.63 18.17 -3.51
CA GLN A 380 6.89 17.66 -4.03
C GLN A 380 7.10 16.23 -3.54
N GLN A 381 7.22 15.27 -4.47
CA GLN A 381 7.31 13.85 -4.12
C GLN A 381 8.59 13.55 -3.33
N TYR A 382 9.74 14.08 -3.73
CA TYR A 382 11.02 13.81 -3.07
C TYR A 382 11.09 14.36 -1.63
N LEU A 383 10.37 15.45 -1.38
CA LEU A 383 10.24 16.05 -0.07
C LEU A 383 9.28 15.26 0.83
N SER A 384 8.23 14.70 0.23
CA SER A 384 7.35 13.73 0.89
C SER A 384 8.14 12.49 1.33
N ASP A 385 8.90 11.89 0.41
CA ASP A 385 9.71 10.70 0.69
C ASP A 385 10.77 10.95 1.77
N PHE A 386 11.38 12.14 1.74
CA PHE A 386 12.33 12.59 2.77
C PHE A 386 11.68 12.71 4.14
N PHE A 387 10.48 13.29 4.23
CA PHE A 387 9.72 13.38 5.47
C PHE A 387 9.39 12.00 6.04
N GLU A 388 8.93 11.06 5.20
CA GLU A 388 8.66 9.68 5.61
C GLU A 388 9.90 8.96 6.16
N LEU A 389 11.05 9.16 5.52
CA LEU A 389 12.31 8.58 5.97
C LEU A 389 12.73 9.11 7.35
N LEU A 390 12.52 10.41 7.60
CA LEU A 390 12.77 11.04 8.90
C LEU A 390 11.81 10.54 9.97
N LEU A 391 10.52 10.43 9.67
CA LEU A 391 9.50 9.93 10.59
C LEU A 391 9.81 8.51 11.05
N THR A 392 10.04 7.61 10.09
CA THR A 392 10.24 6.17 10.34
C THR A 392 11.52 5.88 11.13
N THR A 393 12.58 6.66 10.91
CA THR A 393 13.86 6.45 11.60
C THR A 393 13.95 7.21 12.92
N GLY A 394 13.33 8.38 13.00
CA GLY A 394 13.63 9.37 14.02
C GLY A 394 12.68 9.44 15.19
N LEU A 395 11.40 9.13 15.00
CA LEU A 395 10.42 9.17 16.07
C LEU A 395 10.19 7.76 16.61
N LYS A 396 10.72 7.50 17.82
CA LYS A 396 10.42 6.25 18.54
C LYS A 396 8.93 6.21 18.88
N GLN A 397 8.26 5.17 18.39
CA GLN A 397 6.86 4.88 18.70
C GLN A 397 6.77 4.11 20.03
N GLU A 398 5.96 4.60 20.96
CA GLU A 398 5.61 3.88 22.19
C GLU A 398 4.44 2.93 21.95
N SER A 399 4.25 1.94 22.83
CA SER A 399 3.15 0.97 22.72
C SER A 399 1.79 1.67 22.57
N GLY A 400 1.15 1.49 21.41
CA GLY A 400 -0.17 2.04 21.10
C GLY A 400 -0.17 3.35 20.31
N GLN A 401 1.01 3.87 19.92
CA GLN A 401 1.17 5.06 19.07
C GLN A 401 1.94 4.72 17.80
N PHE A 402 1.26 4.18 16.80
CA PHE A 402 1.88 3.78 15.53
C PHE A 402 1.35 4.65 14.39
N PHE A 403 2.26 5.18 13.57
CA PHE A 403 1.88 5.94 12.38
C PHE A 403 1.17 5.03 11.38
N THR A 404 0.13 5.56 10.76
CA THR A 404 -0.59 4.87 9.69
C THR A 404 0.27 4.89 8.42
N PRO A 405 0.64 3.73 7.85
CA PRO A 405 1.37 3.70 6.59
C PRO A 405 0.61 4.44 5.49
N VAL A 406 1.32 5.23 4.67
CA VAL A 406 0.72 6.00 3.55
C VAL A 406 -0.18 5.14 2.65
N PRO A 407 0.20 3.89 2.24
CA PRO A 407 -0.68 3.06 1.42
C PRO A 407 -2.00 2.69 2.10
N VAL A 408 -2.00 2.53 3.42
CA VAL A 408 -3.22 2.25 4.21
C VAL A 408 -4.07 3.51 4.31
N ALA A 409 -3.46 4.68 4.52
CA ALA A 409 -4.18 5.95 4.51
C ALA A 409 -4.86 6.19 3.14
N GLN A 410 -4.12 5.99 2.03
CA GLN A 410 -4.66 6.08 0.67
C GLN A 410 -5.77 5.06 0.42
N PHE A 411 -5.63 3.82 0.89
CA PHE A 411 -6.70 2.83 0.80
C PHE A 411 -8.00 3.29 1.44
N VAL A 412 -7.94 3.86 2.65
CA VAL A 412 -9.13 4.38 3.33
C VAL A 412 -9.73 5.54 2.53
N ILE A 413 -8.92 6.52 2.11
CA ILE A 413 -9.38 7.68 1.33
C ILE A 413 -10.01 7.27 0.00
N LYS A 414 -9.42 6.31 -0.72
CA LYS A 414 -9.93 5.76 -1.99
C LYS A 414 -11.16 4.87 -1.83
N SER A 415 -11.42 4.38 -0.62
CA SER A 415 -12.63 3.61 -0.33
C SER A 415 -13.83 4.50 0.00
N LEU A 416 -13.62 5.78 0.35
CA LEU A 416 -14.67 6.72 0.71
C LEU A 416 -15.20 7.46 -0.55
N PRO A 417 -16.50 7.79 -0.62
CA PRO A 417 -17.13 8.44 -1.78
C PRO A 417 -16.87 9.96 -1.83
N ILE A 418 -15.60 10.37 -1.69
CA ILE A 418 -15.19 11.78 -1.57
C ILE A 418 -15.56 12.57 -2.84
N ASP A 419 -15.38 11.96 -4.00
CA ASP A 419 -15.72 12.49 -5.31
C ASP A 419 -17.22 12.80 -5.46
N THR A 420 -18.06 11.92 -4.94
CA THR A 420 -19.52 12.00 -4.97
C THR A 420 -19.99 13.12 -4.04
N ILE A 421 -19.50 13.14 -2.79
CA ILE A 421 -19.83 14.19 -1.81
C ILE A 421 -19.39 15.58 -2.32
N LEU A 422 -18.20 15.66 -2.93
CA LEU A 422 -17.68 16.90 -3.51
C LEU A 422 -18.54 17.36 -4.69
N GLU A 423 -18.90 16.47 -5.61
CA GLU A 423 -19.75 16.82 -6.76
C GLU A 423 -21.15 17.27 -6.33
N GLU A 424 -21.76 16.61 -5.34
CA GLU A 424 -23.06 16.99 -4.79
C GLU A 424 -23.03 18.41 -4.21
N LYS A 425 -22.00 18.74 -3.43
CA LYS A 425 -21.85 20.08 -2.84
C LYS A 425 -21.64 21.16 -3.89
N LEU A 426 -20.74 20.92 -4.86
CA LEU A 426 -20.49 21.88 -5.94
C LEU A 426 -21.72 22.09 -6.84
N SER A 427 -22.47 21.02 -7.12
CA SER A 427 -23.64 21.08 -8.00
C SER A 427 -24.87 21.69 -7.31
N SER A 428 -25.01 21.52 -5.99
CA SER A 428 -26.11 22.09 -5.20
C SER A 428 -25.87 23.52 -4.72
N ALA A 429 -24.61 23.98 -4.72
CA ALA A 429 -24.24 25.33 -4.31
C ALA A 429 -24.85 26.39 -5.24
N LYS A 430 -25.54 27.37 -4.63
CA LYS A 430 -26.16 28.49 -5.34
C LYS A 430 -25.23 29.70 -5.41
N ILE A 431 -24.41 29.89 -4.39
CA ILE A 431 -23.42 30.97 -4.27
C ILE A 431 -22.10 30.45 -3.70
N ASP A 432 -21.03 31.23 -3.84
CA ASP A 432 -19.68 30.87 -3.40
C ASP A 432 -19.44 30.93 -1.88
N ASN A 433 -20.41 31.43 -1.12
CA ASN A 433 -20.45 31.38 0.34
C ASN A 433 -21.12 30.13 0.90
N ASP A 434 -21.70 29.28 0.03
CA ASP A 434 -22.19 27.96 0.46
C ASP A 434 -21.02 27.04 0.82
N THR A 435 -21.30 25.93 1.50
CA THR A 435 -20.30 24.89 1.79
C THR A 435 -19.96 24.14 0.50
N LEU A 436 -18.86 24.51 -0.16
CA LEU A 436 -18.51 24.01 -1.49
C LEU A 436 -17.74 22.69 -1.48
N LEU A 437 -17.03 22.39 -0.40
CA LEU A 437 -16.21 21.18 -0.24
C LEU A 437 -16.62 20.40 1.01
N PRO A 438 -16.33 19.09 1.08
CA PRO A 438 -16.54 18.32 2.29
C PRO A 438 -15.66 18.80 3.45
N TYR A 439 -16.24 18.96 4.63
CA TYR A 439 -15.52 19.10 5.88
C TYR A 439 -14.97 17.73 6.29
N VAL A 440 -13.65 17.66 6.47
CA VAL A 440 -12.92 16.45 6.85
C VAL A 440 -12.25 16.65 8.19
N ILE A 441 -12.30 15.61 9.04
CA ILE A 441 -11.59 15.59 10.31
C ILE A 441 -10.84 14.29 10.55
N ASP A 442 -9.62 14.43 11.06
CA ASP A 442 -8.92 13.40 11.81
C ASP A 442 -8.78 13.82 13.27
N ASN A 443 -9.49 13.11 14.15
CA ASN A 443 -9.49 13.41 15.59
C ASN A 443 -8.36 12.73 16.37
N ALA A 444 -7.45 12.03 15.69
CA ALA A 444 -6.22 11.44 16.23
C ALA A 444 -5.11 11.49 15.16
N ALA A 445 -4.75 12.71 14.75
CA ALA A 445 -4.03 12.96 13.51
C ALA A 445 -2.59 12.45 13.47
N GLY A 446 -1.92 12.28 14.62
CA GLY A 446 -0.53 11.83 14.68
C GLY A 446 0.40 12.69 13.82
N SER A 447 1.13 12.04 12.89
CA SER A 447 2.02 12.67 11.90
C SER A 447 1.27 13.36 10.75
N GLY A 448 -0.06 13.23 10.65
CA GLY A 448 -0.89 13.95 9.67
C GLY A 448 -1.11 13.23 8.34
N HIS A 449 -0.79 11.94 8.20
CA HIS A 449 -0.92 11.19 6.94
C HIS A 449 -2.33 11.20 6.35
N PHE A 450 -3.37 11.07 7.17
CA PHE A 450 -4.75 11.16 6.68
C PHE A 450 -5.09 12.56 6.18
N LEU A 451 -4.55 13.61 6.82
CA LEU A 451 -4.78 14.99 6.41
C LEU A 451 -4.13 15.25 5.05
N THR A 452 -2.85 14.88 4.91
CA THR A 452 -2.10 15.11 3.67
C THR A 452 -2.70 14.32 2.50
N GLU A 453 -3.04 13.05 2.70
CA GLU A 453 -3.63 12.22 1.64
C GLU A 453 -5.06 12.62 1.28
N THR A 454 -5.88 13.06 2.25
CA THR A 454 -7.19 13.68 1.97
C THR A 454 -7.02 14.92 1.08
N MET A 455 -6.10 15.80 1.45
CA MET A 455 -5.87 17.05 0.72
C MET A 455 -5.41 16.79 -0.70
N HIS A 456 -4.47 15.87 -0.89
CA HIS A 456 -4.02 15.45 -2.22
C HIS A 456 -5.18 14.97 -3.07
N GLU A 457 -6.04 14.10 -2.53
CA GLU A 457 -7.16 13.55 -3.29
C GLU A 457 -8.22 14.61 -3.63
N MET A 458 -8.58 15.46 -2.67
CA MET A 458 -9.51 16.57 -2.92
C MET A 458 -8.95 17.54 -3.97
N GLN A 459 -7.66 17.89 -3.91
CA GLN A 459 -7.04 18.77 -4.91
C GLN A 459 -6.99 18.13 -6.29
N ARG A 460 -6.73 16.82 -6.38
CA ARG A 460 -6.80 16.04 -7.62
C ARG A 460 -8.21 16.11 -8.22
N LEU A 461 -9.24 15.90 -7.41
CA LEU A 461 -10.64 15.99 -7.83
C LEU A 461 -11.03 17.40 -8.29
N ILE A 462 -10.58 18.45 -7.61
CA ILE A 462 -10.82 19.86 -7.99
C ILE A 462 -10.22 20.18 -9.37
N LYS A 463 -9.02 19.67 -9.67
CA LYS A 463 -8.37 19.84 -10.98
C LYS A 463 -9.15 19.19 -12.13
N LEU A 464 -9.90 18.13 -11.85
CA LEU A 464 -10.74 17.44 -12.84
C LEU A 464 -12.07 18.16 -13.11
N LYS A 465 -12.42 19.22 -12.36
CA LYS A 465 -13.70 19.92 -12.50
C LYS A 465 -13.68 20.91 -13.68
N VAL A 466 -14.81 20.98 -14.39
CA VAL A 466 -15.00 21.83 -15.58
C VAL A 466 -15.95 22.97 -15.27
N ASP A 467 -15.47 24.22 -15.42
CA ASP A 467 -16.18 25.45 -15.03
C ASP A 467 -17.60 25.59 -15.56
N LYS A 468 -17.84 25.21 -16.82
CA LYS A 468 -19.14 25.40 -17.50
C LYS A 468 -20.30 24.65 -16.82
N LYS A 469 -20.00 23.71 -15.92
CA LYS A 469 -20.98 22.87 -15.23
C LYS A 469 -21.57 23.54 -13.98
N TYR A 470 -20.92 24.57 -13.45
CA TYR A 470 -21.25 25.16 -12.13
C TYR A 470 -21.71 26.61 -12.23
N ASN A 471 -22.35 27.10 -11.16
CA ASN A 471 -22.71 28.52 -11.04
C ASN A 471 -21.47 29.43 -11.24
N PRO A 472 -21.58 30.59 -11.92
CA PRO A 472 -20.43 31.46 -12.22
C PRO A 472 -19.56 31.83 -11.01
N SER A 473 -20.16 32.07 -9.84
CA SER A 473 -19.42 32.41 -8.62
C SER A 473 -18.62 31.20 -8.10
N VAL A 474 -19.26 30.03 -8.10
CA VAL A 474 -18.63 28.75 -7.70
C VAL A 474 -17.50 28.38 -8.67
N ALA A 475 -17.73 28.50 -9.98
CA ALA A 475 -16.73 28.26 -11.00
C ALA A 475 -15.50 29.18 -10.85
N LYS A 476 -15.70 30.46 -10.48
CA LYS A 476 -14.59 31.37 -10.16
C LYS A 476 -13.77 30.85 -8.98
N LYS A 477 -14.42 30.35 -7.93
CA LYS A 477 -13.74 29.82 -6.74
C LYS A 477 -12.99 28.51 -7.02
N ILE A 478 -13.55 27.64 -7.87
CA ILE A 478 -12.87 26.44 -8.37
C ILE A 478 -11.58 26.81 -9.12
N ARG A 479 -11.64 27.76 -10.08
CA ARG A 479 -10.45 28.24 -10.79
C ARG A 479 -9.38 28.76 -9.82
N ASN A 480 -9.78 29.56 -8.84
CA ASN A 480 -8.84 30.05 -7.83
C ASN A 480 -8.15 28.90 -7.09
N TRP A 481 -8.86 27.81 -6.76
CA TRP A 481 -8.26 26.63 -6.12
C TRP A 481 -7.44 25.75 -7.06
N GLN A 482 -7.67 25.83 -8.38
CA GLN A 482 -6.84 25.16 -9.38
C GLN A 482 -5.49 25.87 -9.54
N ASP A 483 -5.48 27.21 -9.44
CA ASP A 483 -4.28 28.04 -9.49
C ASP A 483 -3.53 28.05 -8.14
N ASP A 484 -4.25 28.34 -7.06
CA ASP A 484 -3.77 28.38 -5.68
C ASP A 484 -4.19 27.10 -4.93
N HIS A 485 -3.36 26.07 -5.07
CA HIS A 485 -3.61 24.76 -4.49
C HIS A 485 -3.77 24.86 -2.97
N PHE A 486 -4.71 24.09 -2.41
CA PHE A 486 -4.93 23.97 -0.97
C PHE A 486 -5.34 25.27 -0.23
N ALA A 487 -5.57 26.39 -0.92
CA ALA A 487 -6.10 27.61 -0.30
C ALA A 487 -7.44 27.41 0.44
N TRP A 488 -8.13 26.29 0.18
CA TRP A 488 -9.34 25.85 0.85
C TRP A 488 -9.10 25.05 2.15
N ALA A 489 -7.89 24.53 2.40
CA ALA A 489 -7.62 23.58 3.48
C ALA A 489 -7.89 24.15 4.88
N MET A 490 -7.56 25.44 5.12
CA MET A 490 -7.87 26.13 6.39
C MET A 490 -9.36 26.13 6.73
N GLN A 491 -10.24 26.07 5.73
CA GLN A 491 -11.68 26.05 5.99
C GLN A 491 -12.18 24.62 6.22
N TYR A 492 -11.69 23.64 5.46
CA TYR A 492 -12.36 22.33 5.36
C TYR A 492 -11.62 21.17 6.04
N VAL A 493 -10.35 21.30 6.39
CA VAL A 493 -9.52 20.20 6.91
C VAL A 493 -9.12 20.46 8.35
N TYR A 494 -9.45 19.50 9.22
CA TYR A 494 -9.20 19.54 10.66
C TYR A 494 -8.43 18.30 11.12
N GLY A 495 -7.39 18.52 11.92
CA GLY A 495 -6.62 17.48 12.60
C GLY A 495 -6.49 17.80 14.08
N ILE A 496 -6.67 16.82 14.96
CA ILE A 496 -6.45 16.99 16.40
C ILE A 496 -5.38 16.01 16.85
N GLU A 497 -4.36 16.50 17.54
CA GLU A 497 -3.28 15.69 18.11
C GLU A 497 -2.90 16.20 19.51
N LYS A 498 -2.74 15.25 20.44
CA LYS A 498 -2.50 15.52 21.85
C LYS A 498 -1.02 15.72 22.15
N ASP A 499 -0.13 15.02 21.46
CA ASP A 499 1.31 15.24 21.56
C ASP A 499 1.71 16.44 20.71
N TYR A 500 2.11 17.52 21.38
CA TYR A 500 2.63 18.72 20.72
C TYR A 500 3.78 18.46 19.74
N ARG A 501 4.65 17.47 19.99
CA ARG A 501 5.73 17.10 19.06
C ARG A 501 5.13 16.63 17.74
N LEU A 502 4.09 15.81 17.79
CA LEU A 502 3.39 15.28 16.61
C LEU A 502 2.56 16.36 15.92
N VAL A 503 1.96 17.30 16.67
CA VAL A 503 1.31 18.50 16.08
C VAL A 503 2.30 19.29 15.21
N LYS A 504 3.51 19.56 15.73
CA LYS A 504 4.57 20.26 15.00
C LYS A 504 4.98 19.46 13.75
N VAL A 505 5.19 18.16 13.91
CA VAL A 505 5.55 17.24 12.82
C VAL A 505 4.47 17.22 11.74
N GLY A 506 3.20 17.06 12.09
CA GLY A 506 2.09 17.07 11.15
C GLY A 506 1.91 18.40 10.45
N LYS A 507 2.12 19.52 11.14
CA LYS A 507 2.09 20.86 10.53
C LYS A 507 3.23 21.04 9.54
N VAL A 508 4.46 20.65 9.91
CA VAL A 508 5.61 20.65 8.98
C VAL A 508 5.31 19.72 7.78
N GLY A 509 4.77 18.53 8.03
CA GLY A 509 4.36 17.59 6.98
C GLY A 509 3.42 18.23 5.98
N CYS A 510 2.36 18.91 6.44
CA CYS A 510 1.46 19.66 5.56
C CYS A 510 2.26 20.63 4.65
N TYR A 511 3.16 21.46 5.23
CA TYR A 511 3.95 22.43 4.45
C TYR A 511 4.84 21.76 3.40
N LEU A 512 5.48 20.64 3.76
CA LEU A 512 6.33 19.86 2.84
C LEU A 512 5.52 19.23 1.70
N HIS A 513 4.24 18.95 1.94
CA HIS A 513 3.29 18.48 0.93
C HIS A 513 2.63 19.60 0.12
N GLY A 514 3.05 20.85 0.35
CA GLY A 514 2.58 22.02 -0.38
C GLY A 514 1.36 22.72 0.24
N ASP A 515 0.87 22.26 1.39
CA ASP A 515 -0.22 22.91 2.13
C ASP A 515 0.24 23.44 3.50
N GLY A 516 0.21 24.74 3.72
CA GLY A 516 0.49 25.32 5.04
C GLY A 516 -0.71 25.45 5.97
N LEU A 517 -1.92 25.20 5.45
CA LEU A 517 -3.12 25.88 5.94
C LEU A 517 -4.10 24.98 6.70
N ALA A 518 -4.01 23.65 6.57
CA ALA A 518 -4.82 22.72 7.37
C ALA A 518 -4.79 23.03 8.88
N ASN A 519 -5.93 22.86 9.56
CA ASN A 519 -6.05 23.11 10.99
C ASN A 519 -5.52 21.92 11.79
N VAL A 520 -4.22 21.88 12.08
CA VAL A 520 -3.64 20.93 13.02
C VAL A 520 -3.68 21.52 14.43
N ILE A 521 -4.56 21.01 15.28
CA ILE A 521 -4.91 21.55 16.60
C ILE A 521 -4.23 20.72 17.69
N HIS A 522 -3.50 21.39 18.59
CA HIS A 522 -2.95 20.78 19.78
C HIS A 522 -4.01 20.69 20.88
N SER A 523 -4.70 19.55 20.98
CA SER A 523 -5.67 19.28 22.03
C SER A 523 -5.96 17.78 22.15
N ASP A 524 -6.83 17.40 23.09
CA ASP A 524 -7.33 16.03 23.19
C ASP A 524 -8.47 15.81 22.18
N GLY A 525 -8.38 14.76 21.35
CA GLY A 525 -9.40 14.39 20.37
C GLY A 525 -10.79 14.09 20.97
N LEU A 526 -10.84 13.83 22.28
CA LEU A 526 -12.06 13.59 23.05
C LEU A 526 -12.49 14.80 23.88
N ALA A 527 -11.80 15.95 23.81
CA ALA A 527 -12.19 17.14 24.55
C ALA A 527 -13.62 17.60 24.23
N ARG A 528 -14.30 18.21 25.19
CA ARG A 528 -15.66 18.74 24.98
C ARG A 528 -15.65 19.84 23.90
N PHE A 529 -16.75 20.00 23.16
CA PHE A 529 -16.81 20.97 22.06
C PHE A 529 -16.64 22.43 22.49
N GLY A 530 -16.94 22.78 23.75
CA GLY A 530 -16.67 24.10 24.32
C GLY A 530 -15.25 24.30 24.89
N HIS A 531 -14.30 23.39 24.64
CA HIS A 531 -12.94 23.52 25.11
C HIS A 531 -12.21 24.67 24.40
N HIS A 532 -11.40 25.44 25.13
CA HIS A 532 -10.74 26.65 24.61
C HIS A 532 -9.75 26.40 23.46
N ASP A 533 -9.18 25.18 23.36
CA ASP A 533 -8.31 24.80 22.25
C ASP A 533 -9.08 24.52 20.94
N TYR A 534 -10.37 24.18 21.01
CA TYR A 534 -11.16 23.87 19.83
C TYR A 534 -11.53 25.14 19.09
N LYS A 535 -11.59 25.06 17.75
CA LYS A 535 -11.89 26.21 16.89
C LYS A 535 -12.75 25.86 15.69
N GLY A 536 -13.31 26.89 15.07
CA GLY A 536 -14.13 26.77 13.86
C GLY A 536 -15.33 25.83 14.06
N LYS A 537 -15.49 24.85 13.16
CA LYS A 537 -16.63 23.93 13.19
C LYS A 537 -16.72 23.08 14.45
N LEU A 538 -15.61 22.84 15.16
CA LEU A 538 -15.60 22.05 16.40
C LEU A 538 -16.37 22.69 17.55
N LEU A 539 -16.56 24.02 17.55
CA LEU A 539 -17.27 24.73 18.61
C LEU A 539 -18.81 24.66 18.46
N SER A 540 -19.31 24.15 17.33
CA SER A 540 -20.75 24.03 17.08
C SER A 540 -21.33 22.83 17.82
N THR A 541 -22.58 22.93 18.26
CA THR A 541 -23.33 21.81 18.82
C THR A 541 -24.69 21.68 18.15
N ASP A 542 -25.21 20.46 18.08
CA ASP A 542 -26.53 20.17 17.56
C ASP A 542 -27.62 20.68 18.52
N LYS A 543 -28.77 21.07 17.98
CA LYS A 543 -29.86 21.67 18.76
C LYS A 543 -30.64 20.62 19.57
N ASP A 544 -30.87 19.46 18.97
CA ASP A 544 -31.67 18.39 19.56
C ASP A 544 -30.79 17.44 20.40
N PHE A 545 -29.49 17.37 20.05
CA PHE A 545 -28.47 16.56 20.73
C PHE A 545 -27.25 17.41 21.11
N PRO A 546 -27.31 18.23 22.18
CA PRO A 546 -26.24 19.20 22.53
C PRO A 546 -24.84 18.61 22.78
N GLN A 547 -24.76 17.32 23.05
CA GLN A 547 -23.51 16.55 23.19
C GLN A 547 -22.86 16.18 21.84
N GLU A 548 -23.54 16.45 20.72
CA GLU A 548 -23.05 16.17 19.37
C GLU A 548 -22.72 17.48 18.63
N ASN A 549 -21.74 17.41 17.73
CA ASN A 549 -21.30 18.52 16.87
C ASN A 549 -21.96 18.47 15.49
N LYS A 550 -22.01 17.28 14.87
CA LYS A 550 -22.63 17.01 13.56
C LYS A 550 -22.22 17.94 12.42
N GLN A 551 -20.97 18.41 12.37
CA GLN A 551 -20.53 19.35 11.33
C GLN A 551 -19.72 18.71 10.19
N PHE A 552 -19.18 17.51 10.40
CA PHE A 552 -18.20 16.92 9.48
C PHE A 552 -18.85 15.95 8.49
N ASP A 553 -18.44 16.03 7.23
CA ASP A 553 -18.91 15.15 6.15
C ASP A 553 -18.14 13.83 6.14
N ILE A 554 -16.83 13.90 6.41
CA ILE A 554 -15.90 12.77 6.38
C ILE A 554 -15.09 12.74 7.68
N LEU A 555 -14.94 11.55 8.25
CA LEU A 555 -14.03 11.31 9.37
C LEU A 555 -13.08 10.17 9.04
N VAL A 556 -11.78 10.42 9.14
CA VAL A 556 -10.74 9.40 8.99
C VAL A 556 -9.88 9.42 10.24
N SER A 557 -9.59 8.26 10.81
CA SER A 557 -8.89 8.23 12.10
C SER A 557 -8.22 6.89 12.37
N ASN A 558 -7.05 6.96 13.01
CA ASN A 558 -6.39 5.82 13.64
C ASN A 558 -6.12 6.18 15.13
N PRO A 559 -7.15 6.08 15.99
CA PRO A 559 -7.04 6.48 17.40
C PRO A 559 -6.06 5.60 18.16
N PRO A 560 -5.51 6.07 19.31
CA PRO A 560 -4.65 5.26 20.16
C PRO A 560 -5.42 4.09 20.79
N TYR A 561 -4.73 2.96 21.06
CA TYR A 561 -5.33 1.74 21.62
C TYR A 561 -4.86 1.49 23.05
N SER A 562 -5.75 0.99 23.93
CA SER A 562 -5.36 0.41 25.22
C SER A 562 -4.50 1.33 26.11
N VAL A 563 -4.81 2.63 26.17
CA VAL A 563 -4.08 3.62 26.99
C VAL A 563 -4.46 3.45 28.45
N SER A 564 -3.57 2.86 29.26
CA SER A 564 -3.87 2.54 30.66
C SER A 564 -4.15 3.78 31.52
N ALA A 565 -5.19 3.70 32.36
CA ALA A 565 -5.54 4.71 33.37
C ALA A 565 -5.78 6.14 32.83
N PHE A 566 -6.22 6.26 31.58
CA PHE A 566 -6.39 7.56 30.90
C PHE A 566 -7.43 8.47 31.56
N LYS A 567 -8.41 7.91 32.26
CA LYS A 567 -9.55 8.65 32.85
C LYS A 567 -9.13 9.75 33.83
N ASN A 568 -8.01 9.58 34.54
CA ASN A 568 -7.50 10.59 35.46
C ASN A 568 -7.00 11.84 34.73
N ALA A 569 -6.28 11.65 33.63
CA ALA A 569 -5.77 12.73 32.78
C ALA A 569 -6.87 13.40 31.93
N ALA A 570 -8.02 12.74 31.75
CA ALA A 570 -9.13 13.20 30.93
C ALA A 570 -9.96 14.34 31.53
N ARG A 571 -9.99 14.49 32.87
CA ARG A 571 -10.96 15.36 33.58
C ARG A 571 -10.87 16.84 33.20
N SER A 572 -9.72 17.30 32.72
CA SER A 572 -9.54 18.66 32.19
C SER A 572 -10.19 18.85 30.83
N PHE A 573 -10.25 17.80 30.01
CA PHE A 573 -10.72 17.85 28.63
C PHE A 573 -12.21 17.51 28.49
N TYR A 574 -12.65 16.43 29.15
CA TYR A 574 -14.02 15.93 29.07
C TYR A 574 -14.49 15.31 30.40
N LYS A 575 -15.81 15.18 30.55
CA LYS A 575 -16.51 14.75 31.75
C LYS A 575 -17.60 13.73 31.40
N GLU A 576 -18.27 13.25 32.44
CA GLU A 576 -19.35 12.26 32.36
C GLU A 576 -20.49 12.64 31.41
N ASN A 577 -20.89 13.91 31.37
CA ASN A 577 -21.99 14.35 30.50
C ASN A 577 -21.61 14.50 29.03
N ASP A 578 -20.32 14.38 28.69
CA ASP A 578 -19.84 14.52 27.32
C ASP A 578 -19.88 13.18 26.55
N PHE A 579 -19.97 12.03 27.24
CA PHE A 579 -19.96 10.70 26.64
C PHE A 579 -20.87 9.71 27.38
N GLU A 580 -21.76 9.04 26.65
CA GLU A 580 -22.62 7.94 27.12
C GLU A 580 -21.78 6.76 27.68
N LEU A 581 -20.62 6.49 27.09
CA LEU A 581 -19.74 5.40 27.52
C LEU A 581 -18.88 5.74 28.75
N TYR A 582 -18.77 7.01 29.14
CA TYR A 582 -17.86 7.45 30.22
C TYR A 582 -18.12 6.73 31.55
N ASN A 583 -19.40 6.46 31.83
CA ASN A 583 -19.85 5.81 33.07
C ASN A 583 -19.54 4.31 33.13
N ARG A 584 -19.08 3.73 32.03
CA ARG A 584 -18.61 2.34 32.00
C ARG A 584 -17.12 2.21 32.27
N LEU A 585 -16.39 3.31 32.28
CA LEU A 585 -14.95 3.34 32.53
C LEU A 585 -14.65 3.42 34.03
N THR A 586 -13.63 2.68 34.46
CA THR A 586 -13.01 2.80 35.78
C THR A 586 -11.72 3.62 35.68
N ASP A 587 -11.13 4.02 36.81
CA ASP A 587 -9.85 4.73 36.80
C ASP A 587 -8.69 3.86 36.26
N ASN A 588 -8.87 2.53 36.20
CA ASN A 588 -7.91 1.57 35.64
C ASN A 588 -8.25 1.13 34.20
N SER A 589 -9.32 1.67 33.60
CA SER A 589 -9.70 1.32 32.23
C SER A 589 -8.61 1.72 31.22
N SER A 590 -8.55 0.96 30.13
CA SER A 590 -7.57 1.15 29.05
C SER A 590 -8.22 1.35 27.68
N GLU A 591 -9.52 1.08 27.55
CA GLU A 591 -10.28 0.97 26.31
C GLU A 591 -10.67 2.34 25.72
N ILE A 592 -9.70 3.26 25.59
CA ILE A 592 -9.92 4.63 25.12
C ILE A 592 -10.52 4.68 23.71
N GLU A 593 -10.18 3.71 22.85
CA GLU A 593 -10.70 3.59 21.49
C GLU A 593 -12.23 3.48 21.44
N CYS A 594 -12.87 2.99 22.50
CA CYS A 594 -14.33 2.95 22.62
C CYS A 594 -14.95 4.36 22.66
N LEU A 595 -14.28 5.32 23.32
CA LEU A 595 -14.73 6.72 23.33
C LEU A 595 -14.54 7.39 21.97
N PHE A 596 -13.53 6.99 21.19
CA PHE A 596 -13.33 7.50 19.84
C PHE A 596 -14.44 7.06 18.86
N ILE A 597 -15.03 5.89 19.06
CA ILE A 597 -16.22 5.45 18.30
C ILE A 597 -17.41 6.34 18.62
N GLU A 598 -17.64 6.65 19.90
CA GLU A 598 -18.68 7.60 20.28
C GLU A 598 -18.39 9.01 19.75
N ARG A 599 -17.13 9.47 19.79
CA ARG A 599 -16.73 10.75 19.21
C ARG A 599 -16.96 10.79 17.69
N THR A 600 -16.77 9.67 17.01
CA THR A 600 -17.08 9.54 15.57
C THR A 600 -18.56 9.80 15.31
N LYS A 601 -19.47 9.27 16.15
CA LYS A 601 -20.92 9.55 16.09
C LYS A 601 -21.21 11.03 16.33
N GLN A 602 -20.54 11.64 17.31
CA GLN A 602 -20.75 13.03 17.71
C GLN A 602 -20.27 14.04 16.64
N LEU A 603 -19.19 13.76 15.92
CA LEU A 603 -18.60 14.68 14.92
C LEU A 603 -19.32 14.64 13.57
N LEU A 604 -19.72 13.45 13.10
CA LEU A 604 -20.29 13.27 11.77
C LEU A 604 -21.72 13.80 11.68
N LYS A 605 -22.01 14.51 10.59
CA LYS A 605 -23.38 14.85 10.20
C LYS A 605 -24.16 13.59 9.81
N ASP A 606 -25.48 13.68 9.78
CA ASP A 606 -26.32 12.60 9.22
C ASP A 606 -25.95 12.36 7.74
N GLY A 607 -25.72 11.10 7.37
CA GLY A 607 -25.21 10.69 6.06
C GLY A 607 -23.69 10.85 5.88
N GLY A 608 -22.98 11.44 6.84
CA GLY A 608 -21.52 11.52 6.82
C GLY A 608 -20.85 10.14 6.85
N VAL A 609 -19.64 10.05 6.31
CA VAL A 609 -18.92 8.77 6.13
C VAL A 609 -17.66 8.72 6.97
N ALA A 610 -17.28 7.52 7.42
CA ALA A 610 -16.10 7.32 8.24
C ALA A 610 -15.24 6.14 7.75
N GLY A 611 -13.93 6.28 7.90
CA GLY A 611 -12.96 5.18 7.85
C GLY A 611 -12.12 5.19 9.12
N VAL A 612 -12.39 4.27 10.05
CA VAL A 612 -11.76 4.26 11.38
C VAL A 612 -11.01 2.96 11.60
N ILE A 613 -9.72 3.07 11.95
CA ILE A 613 -8.86 1.92 12.24
C ILE A 613 -8.92 1.59 13.73
N LEU A 614 -9.24 0.34 14.08
CA LEU A 614 -9.47 -0.10 15.45
C LEU A 614 -8.83 -1.48 15.69
N PRO A 615 -8.53 -1.86 16.94
CA PRO A 615 -8.13 -3.23 17.25
C PRO A 615 -9.29 -4.20 16.97
N SER A 616 -8.99 -5.39 16.47
CA SER A 616 -10.01 -6.41 16.13
C SER A 616 -10.89 -6.83 17.33
N SER A 617 -10.41 -6.60 18.56
CA SER A 617 -11.15 -6.78 19.82
C SER A 617 -12.48 -6.02 19.86
N ILE A 618 -12.61 -4.91 19.13
CA ILE A 618 -13.86 -4.13 19.09
C ILE A 618 -15.06 -4.96 18.60
N LEU A 619 -14.80 -5.99 17.78
CA LEU A 619 -15.83 -6.83 17.20
C LEU A 619 -16.36 -7.93 18.14
N SER A 620 -15.61 -8.29 19.20
CA SER A 620 -15.90 -9.52 19.95
C SER A 620 -15.77 -9.44 21.47
N ASN A 621 -14.97 -8.51 22.02
CA ASN A 621 -14.77 -8.41 23.48
C ASN A 621 -16.04 -7.90 24.17
N SER A 622 -16.26 -8.30 25.44
CA SER A 622 -17.42 -7.89 26.24
C SER A 622 -17.19 -6.57 26.98
N GLY A 623 -18.16 -6.14 27.82
CA GLY A 623 -18.02 -4.93 28.64
C GLY A 623 -18.26 -3.65 27.83
N ILE A 624 -17.34 -2.68 27.92
CA ILE A 624 -17.47 -1.41 27.18
C ILE A 624 -17.43 -1.60 25.66
N TYR A 625 -16.72 -2.62 25.17
CA TYR A 625 -16.71 -2.99 23.75
C TYR A 625 -18.11 -3.40 23.25
N SER A 626 -18.89 -4.09 24.08
CA SER A 626 -20.28 -4.45 23.79
C SER A 626 -21.14 -3.21 23.60
N LYS A 627 -21.00 -2.22 24.48
CA LYS A 627 -21.68 -0.92 24.36
C LYS A 627 -21.20 -0.07 23.18
N SER A 628 -19.94 -0.21 22.80
CA SER A 628 -19.42 0.43 21.59
C SER A 628 -20.04 -0.17 20.33
N ARG A 629 -20.25 -1.50 20.29
CA ARG A 629 -20.98 -2.16 19.20
C ARG A 629 -22.45 -1.75 19.15
N GLU A 630 -23.09 -1.52 20.29
CA GLU A 630 -24.44 -0.93 20.34
C GLU A 630 -24.47 0.44 19.64
N LEU A 631 -23.52 1.34 19.95
CA LEU A 631 -23.42 2.63 19.26
C LEU A 631 -23.18 2.47 17.74
N ILE A 632 -22.29 1.56 17.33
CA ILE A 632 -22.04 1.28 15.91
C ILE A 632 -23.33 0.84 15.23
N LEU A 633 -23.99 -0.20 15.75
CA LEU A 633 -25.15 -0.80 15.13
C LEU A 633 -26.38 0.11 15.13
N GLU A 634 -26.55 0.97 16.14
CA GLU A 634 -27.67 1.91 16.21
C GLU A 634 -27.49 3.09 15.26
N TYR A 635 -26.30 3.69 15.24
CA TYR A 635 -26.08 4.99 14.64
C TYR A 635 -25.30 4.96 13.31
N PHE A 636 -24.87 3.78 12.85
CA PHE A 636 -24.15 3.64 11.59
C PHE A 636 -24.62 2.45 10.76
N ASP A 637 -24.66 2.64 9.44
CA ASP A 637 -24.56 1.54 8.49
C ASP A 637 -23.12 1.08 8.42
N ILE A 638 -22.90 -0.23 8.56
CA ILE A 638 -21.57 -0.85 8.38
C ILE A 638 -21.46 -1.18 6.89
N VAL A 639 -20.81 -0.31 6.13
CA VAL A 639 -20.67 -0.46 4.66
C VAL A 639 -19.63 -1.52 4.34
N GLY A 640 -18.51 -1.51 5.06
CA GLY A 640 -17.44 -2.47 4.89
C GLY A 640 -16.58 -2.66 6.12
N ILE A 641 -15.93 -3.81 6.20
CA ILE A 641 -14.94 -4.15 7.22
C ILE A 641 -13.71 -4.69 6.51
N THR A 642 -12.54 -4.10 6.77
CA THR A 642 -11.26 -4.65 6.31
C THR A 642 -10.50 -5.24 7.49
N GLU A 643 -10.20 -6.53 7.44
CA GLU A 643 -9.35 -7.24 8.40
C GLU A 643 -7.88 -7.16 7.94
N LEU A 644 -7.04 -6.55 8.79
CA LEU A 644 -5.62 -6.36 8.55
C LEU A 644 -4.81 -7.22 9.53
N GLY A 645 -3.83 -7.92 8.99
CA GLY A 645 -2.92 -8.75 9.78
C GLY A 645 -1.97 -7.93 10.66
N SER A 646 -1.27 -8.64 11.55
CA SER A 646 -0.36 -8.04 12.52
C SER A 646 0.91 -7.45 11.93
N ASN A 647 1.19 -7.66 10.63
CA ASN A 647 2.36 -7.07 9.96
C ASN A 647 2.04 -5.75 9.24
N THR A 648 0.77 -5.34 9.22
CA THR A 648 0.33 -4.13 8.51
C THR A 648 0.89 -2.85 9.14
N PHE A 649 0.96 -2.82 10.48
CA PHE A 649 1.54 -1.74 11.27
C PHE A 649 2.84 -2.24 11.94
N MET A 650 3.84 -1.37 12.11
CA MET A 650 5.14 -1.75 12.68
C MET A 650 4.98 -2.49 14.02
N ALA A 651 5.45 -3.74 14.11
CA ALA A 651 5.70 -4.52 15.33
C ALA A 651 4.66 -4.47 16.48
N THR A 652 3.36 -4.24 16.20
CA THR A 652 2.32 -4.19 17.25
C THR A 652 1.83 -5.58 17.68
N GLY A 653 2.04 -6.59 16.83
CA GLY A 653 1.51 -7.95 17.03
C GLY A 653 -0.03 -8.03 17.05
N THR A 654 -0.73 -6.91 16.86
CA THR A 654 -2.18 -6.78 17.07
C THR A 654 -2.89 -6.74 15.72
N ASN A 655 -3.84 -7.65 15.53
CA ASN A 655 -4.71 -7.61 14.34
C ASN A 655 -5.67 -6.43 14.46
N THR A 656 -5.78 -5.67 13.37
CA THR A 656 -6.60 -4.46 13.30
C THR A 656 -7.73 -4.64 12.30
N VAL A 657 -8.76 -3.82 12.43
CA VAL A 657 -9.85 -3.73 11.49
C VAL A 657 -10.06 -2.27 11.09
N ILE A 658 -10.42 -2.05 9.83
CA ILE A 658 -10.93 -0.76 9.37
C ILE A 658 -12.44 -0.88 9.26
N LEU A 659 -13.17 -0.03 9.99
CA LEU A 659 -14.61 0.10 9.86
C LEU A 659 -14.93 1.24 8.88
N PHE A 660 -15.63 0.88 7.81
CA PHE A 660 -16.21 1.84 6.87
C PHE A 660 -17.67 2.05 7.21
N LEU A 661 -17.99 3.24 7.71
CA LEU A 661 -19.27 3.56 8.35
C LEU A 661 -19.99 4.69 7.62
N ARG A 662 -21.32 4.62 7.55
CA ARG A 662 -22.18 5.74 7.13
C ARG A 662 -23.10 6.14 8.29
N ARG A 663 -23.07 7.40 8.70
CA ARG A 663 -23.81 7.92 9.86
C ARG A 663 -25.32 7.96 9.59
N ARG A 664 -26.11 7.27 10.41
CA ARG A 664 -27.58 7.36 10.40
C ARG A 664 -28.08 8.57 11.17
N ASN A 665 -29.31 8.99 10.92
CA ASN A 665 -29.99 9.96 11.78
C ASN A 665 -30.40 9.32 13.14
N ASN A 666 -30.20 10.03 14.25
CA ASN A 666 -30.50 9.54 15.61
C ASN A 666 -31.97 9.11 15.80
N TYR A 667 -32.91 9.80 15.16
CA TYR A 667 -34.32 9.50 15.26
C TYR A 667 -34.68 8.14 14.66
N VAL A 668 -33.85 7.57 13.77
CA VAL A 668 -34.04 6.21 13.25
C VAL A 668 -33.99 5.20 14.41
N SER A 669 -32.91 5.20 15.21
CA SER A 669 -32.79 4.32 16.39
C SER A 669 -33.92 4.57 17.40
N ILE A 670 -34.20 5.84 17.71
CA ILE A 670 -35.24 6.22 18.69
C ILE A 670 -36.63 5.72 18.26
N ASN A 671 -37.00 5.91 16.99
CA ASN A 671 -38.30 5.50 16.47
C ASN A 671 -38.41 3.97 16.36
N LEU A 672 -37.32 3.29 16.01
CA LEU A 672 -37.28 1.83 15.97
C LEU A 672 -37.42 1.20 17.36
N LYS A 673 -36.77 1.75 18.39
CA LYS A 673 -36.96 1.32 19.79
C LYS A 673 -38.43 1.43 20.20
N LYS A 674 -39.06 2.58 19.94
CA LYS A 674 -40.50 2.79 20.20
C LYS A 674 -41.39 1.81 19.43
N ALA A 675 -41.04 1.48 18.18
CA ALA A 675 -41.78 0.51 17.38
C ALA A 675 -41.70 -0.91 17.97
N VAL A 676 -40.51 -1.32 18.42
CA VAL A 676 -40.30 -2.60 19.12
C VAL A 676 -41.07 -2.63 20.44
N GLU A 677 -40.99 -1.59 21.26
CA GLU A 677 -41.76 -1.48 22.52
C GLU A 677 -43.29 -1.57 22.27
N LYS A 678 -43.77 -0.90 21.22
CA LYS A 678 -45.18 -1.00 20.80
C LYS A 678 -45.55 -2.41 20.34
N PHE A 679 -44.65 -3.13 19.68
CA PHE A 679 -44.90 -4.52 19.31
C PHE A 679 -45.06 -5.43 20.55
N PHE A 680 -44.20 -5.29 21.56
CA PHE A 680 -44.26 -6.09 22.79
C PHE A 680 -45.52 -5.82 23.65
N THR A 681 -46.29 -4.77 23.33
CA THR A 681 -47.57 -4.45 23.98
C THR A 681 -48.79 -4.79 23.12
N THR A 682 -48.69 -4.63 21.80
CA THR A 682 -49.83 -4.80 20.87
C THR A 682 -49.82 -6.12 20.12
N PHE A 683 -48.67 -6.79 20.02
CA PHE A 683 -48.44 -8.00 19.21
C PHE A 683 -48.83 -7.84 17.75
N SER A 684 -48.70 -6.63 17.20
CA SER A 684 -48.98 -6.33 15.80
C SER A 684 -47.68 -6.22 15.00
N ASP A 685 -47.42 -7.21 14.14
CA ASP A 685 -46.23 -7.26 13.29
C ASP A 685 -46.41 -6.38 12.04
N VAL A 686 -46.14 -5.09 12.21
CA VAL A 686 -46.26 -4.07 11.16
C VAL A 686 -44.93 -3.81 10.47
N THR A 687 -44.99 -3.35 9.21
CA THR A 687 -43.80 -2.95 8.45
C THR A 687 -42.98 -1.92 9.23
N THR A 688 -41.73 -2.26 9.50
CA THR A 688 -40.81 -1.44 10.30
C THR A 688 -39.44 -1.44 9.63
N ASN A 689 -38.78 -0.27 9.56
CA ASN A 689 -37.49 -0.10 8.88
C ASN A 689 -37.47 -0.58 7.40
N GLY A 690 -38.59 -0.45 6.68
CA GLY A 690 -38.72 -0.97 5.31
C GLY A 690 -38.85 -2.50 5.21
N ILE A 691 -38.91 -3.21 6.35
CA ILE A 691 -39.06 -4.66 6.40
C ILE A 691 -40.53 -4.98 6.64
N GLU A 692 -41.17 -5.68 5.69
CA GLU A 692 -42.50 -6.26 5.92
C GLU A 692 -42.41 -7.42 6.92
N LYS A 693 -43.30 -7.43 7.93
CA LYS A 693 -43.40 -8.45 9.00
C LYS A 693 -42.05 -8.81 9.63
N PRO A 694 -41.34 -7.82 10.22
CA PRO A 694 -40.00 -8.02 10.78
C PRO A 694 -39.97 -9.04 11.92
N VAL A 695 -41.04 -9.16 12.72
CA VAL A 695 -41.06 -10.10 13.83
C VAL A 695 -41.18 -11.53 13.33
N ALA A 696 -42.07 -11.79 12.37
CA ALA A 696 -42.17 -13.10 11.75
C ALA A 696 -40.82 -13.53 11.14
N LYS A 697 -40.10 -12.59 10.50
CA LYS A 697 -38.73 -12.83 10.00
C LYS A 697 -37.72 -13.12 11.11
N TYR A 698 -37.77 -12.38 12.21
CA TYR A 698 -36.94 -12.63 13.40
C TYR A 698 -37.19 -14.03 13.98
N VAL A 699 -38.46 -14.39 14.20
CA VAL A 699 -38.84 -15.70 14.73
C VAL A 699 -38.35 -16.81 13.81
N ASN A 700 -38.58 -16.70 12.50
CA ASN A 700 -38.12 -17.68 11.53
C ASN A 700 -36.59 -17.84 11.52
N TYR A 701 -35.84 -16.75 11.71
CA TYR A 701 -34.37 -16.75 11.66
C TYR A 701 -33.71 -17.21 12.97
N VAL A 702 -34.27 -16.82 14.11
CA VAL A 702 -33.68 -17.04 15.44
C VAL A 702 -34.25 -18.26 16.13
N TRP A 703 -35.57 -18.41 16.11
CA TRP A 703 -36.31 -19.44 16.86
C TRP A 703 -36.69 -20.67 16.03
N GLU A 704 -36.16 -20.80 14.80
CA GLU A 704 -36.24 -21.97 13.91
C GLU A 704 -37.28 -23.06 14.27
N ASN A 705 -38.32 -23.26 13.44
CA ASN A 705 -39.46 -24.18 13.70
C ASN A 705 -40.50 -23.69 14.72
N VAL A 706 -40.35 -22.49 15.26
CA VAL A 706 -41.39 -21.79 16.03
C VAL A 706 -42.18 -20.89 15.08
N SER A 707 -43.51 -20.94 15.13
CA SER A 707 -44.35 -20.00 14.36
C SER A 707 -44.48 -18.65 15.06
N TYR A 708 -44.93 -17.62 14.33
CA TYR A 708 -45.23 -16.31 14.92
C TYR A 708 -46.21 -16.42 16.10
N ASP A 709 -47.29 -17.20 15.93
CA ASP A 709 -48.32 -17.36 16.97
C ASP A 709 -47.75 -18.10 18.20
N ASP A 710 -46.90 -19.10 18.00
CA ASP A 710 -46.19 -19.76 19.09
C ASP A 710 -45.30 -18.78 19.87
N TYR A 711 -44.56 -17.93 19.17
CA TYR A 711 -43.73 -16.90 19.78
C TYR A 711 -44.55 -15.85 20.54
N VAL A 712 -45.74 -15.48 20.05
CA VAL A 712 -46.66 -14.59 20.80
C VAL A 712 -47.05 -15.20 22.15
N THR A 713 -47.17 -16.54 22.27
CA THR A 713 -47.43 -17.18 23.57
C THR A 713 -46.31 -16.95 24.59
N LEU A 714 -45.05 -16.88 24.14
CA LEU A 714 -43.90 -16.49 24.98
C LEU A 714 -44.07 -15.05 25.48
N LEU A 715 -44.44 -14.12 24.60
CA LEU A 715 -44.62 -12.70 24.92
C LEU A 715 -45.77 -12.47 25.90
N GLN A 716 -46.83 -13.27 25.79
CA GLN A 716 -47.97 -13.28 26.71
C GLN A 716 -47.65 -13.95 28.07
N LYS A 717 -46.41 -14.40 28.28
CA LYS A 717 -45.96 -15.10 29.51
C LYS A 717 -46.66 -16.43 29.75
N ASN A 718 -47.16 -17.06 28.69
CA ASN A 718 -47.83 -18.36 28.74
C ASN A 718 -47.33 -19.27 27.60
N PRO A 719 -46.03 -19.68 27.64
CA PRO A 719 -45.38 -20.35 26.54
C PRO A 719 -46.03 -21.72 26.29
N ASN A 720 -46.37 -21.99 25.03
CA ASN A 720 -46.92 -23.28 24.64
C ASN A 720 -45.83 -24.36 24.50
N LYS A 721 -46.24 -25.58 24.13
CA LYS A 721 -45.34 -26.73 24.03
C LYS A 721 -44.14 -26.47 23.10
N ALA A 722 -44.39 -25.87 21.94
CA ALA A 722 -43.35 -25.56 20.96
C ALA A 722 -42.27 -24.64 21.54
N ILE A 723 -42.65 -23.62 22.31
CA ILE A 723 -41.70 -22.75 23.00
C ILE A 723 -40.99 -23.47 24.15
N THR A 724 -41.71 -24.20 24.99
CA THR A 724 -41.12 -24.83 26.19
C THR A 724 -40.09 -25.91 25.86
N GLU A 725 -40.22 -26.57 24.71
CA GLU A 725 -39.30 -27.60 24.23
C GLU A 725 -38.14 -27.03 23.39
N HIS A 726 -38.20 -25.76 22.99
CA HIS A 726 -37.17 -25.12 22.17
C HIS A 726 -35.89 -24.83 22.96
N GLU A 727 -34.73 -25.05 22.33
CA GLU A 727 -33.41 -24.93 22.98
C GLU A 727 -33.16 -23.56 23.60
N ILE A 728 -33.54 -22.48 22.90
CA ILE A 728 -33.39 -21.10 23.39
C ILE A 728 -34.15 -20.88 24.71
N TYR A 729 -35.39 -21.39 24.82
CA TYR A 729 -36.19 -21.22 26.04
C TYR A 729 -35.61 -22.04 27.21
N ILE A 730 -35.16 -23.27 26.92
CA ILE A 730 -34.47 -24.13 27.89
C ILE A 730 -33.20 -23.41 28.39
N GLU A 731 -32.44 -22.78 27.49
CA GLU A 731 -31.24 -22.03 27.87
C GLU A 731 -31.59 -20.79 28.70
N TYR A 732 -32.67 -20.06 28.36
CA TYR A 732 -33.17 -18.95 29.18
C TYR A 732 -33.49 -19.40 30.61
N LYS A 733 -34.23 -20.50 30.77
CA LYS A 733 -34.53 -21.08 32.10
C LYS A 733 -33.26 -21.49 32.87
N LYS A 734 -32.25 -21.99 32.16
CA LYS A 734 -30.98 -22.42 32.76
C LYS A 734 -30.09 -21.26 33.20
N LYS A 735 -29.99 -20.20 32.39
CA LYS A 735 -29.07 -19.07 32.60
C LYS A 735 -29.65 -17.92 33.39
N LEU A 736 -30.95 -17.62 33.23
CA LEU A 736 -31.61 -16.55 33.97
C LEU A 736 -32.00 -17.03 35.38
N LYS A 737 -31.01 -17.08 36.28
CA LYS A 737 -31.21 -17.43 37.69
C LYS A 737 -31.78 -16.25 38.47
N VAL A 738 -33.10 -16.16 38.55
CA VAL A 738 -33.82 -15.06 39.24
C VAL A 738 -34.59 -15.58 40.46
N LYS A 739 -34.93 -14.67 41.39
CA LYS A 739 -35.57 -15.03 42.67
C LYS A 739 -37.08 -15.21 42.57
N ASN A 740 -37.72 -14.60 41.58
CA ASN A 740 -39.17 -14.67 41.38
C ASN A 740 -39.53 -14.69 39.88
N GLU A 741 -40.74 -15.15 39.59
CA GLU A 741 -41.23 -15.32 38.22
C GLU A 741 -41.43 -13.98 37.48
N LYS A 742 -41.78 -12.92 38.19
CA LYS A 742 -41.94 -11.58 37.60
C LYS A 742 -40.62 -11.05 37.03
N GLU A 743 -39.52 -11.24 37.75
CA GLU A 743 -38.16 -10.88 37.34
C GLU A 743 -37.69 -11.73 36.16
N PHE A 744 -38.04 -13.02 36.13
CA PHE A 744 -37.74 -13.92 35.00
C PHE A 744 -38.32 -13.37 33.70
N TRP A 745 -39.63 -13.07 33.72
CA TRP A 745 -40.35 -12.60 32.55
C TRP A 745 -39.89 -11.21 32.11
N SER A 746 -39.58 -10.30 33.04
CA SER A 746 -39.01 -9.00 32.68
C SER A 746 -37.70 -9.17 31.91
N LEU A 747 -36.74 -9.90 32.49
CA LEU A 747 -35.40 -10.04 31.92
C LEU A 747 -35.40 -10.81 30.59
N LEU A 748 -36.28 -11.80 30.44
CA LEU A 748 -36.45 -12.53 29.18
C LEU A 748 -37.02 -11.62 28.09
N LEU A 749 -38.10 -10.88 28.38
CA LEU A 749 -38.73 -10.00 27.40
C LEU A 749 -37.81 -8.84 27.02
N ASP A 750 -37.05 -8.28 27.97
CA ASP A 750 -36.06 -7.24 27.70
C ASP A 750 -34.96 -7.76 26.75
N LYS A 751 -34.49 -9.00 26.93
CA LYS A 751 -33.51 -9.64 26.04
C LYS A 751 -34.08 -9.91 24.65
N GLU A 752 -35.32 -10.37 24.54
CA GLU A 752 -35.95 -10.57 23.23
C GLU A 752 -36.25 -9.25 22.51
N ALA A 753 -36.65 -8.21 23.23
CA ALA A 753 -36.84 -6.87 22.65
C ALA A 753 -35.52 -6.29 22.13
N ASP A 754 -34.44 -6.44 22.90
CA ASP A 754 -33.08 -6.07 22.51
C ASP A 754 -32.62 -6.83 21.26
N LYS A 755 -32.78 -8.16 21.23
CA LYS A 755 -32.44 -8.97 20.04
C LYS A 755 -33.26 -8.58 18.82
N LEU A 756 -34.58 -8.39 18.95
CA LEU A 756 -35.45 -7.99 17.84
C LEU A 756 -35.04 -6.62 17.29
N PHE A 757 -34.73 -5.66 18.17
CA PHE A 757 -34.29 -4.33 17.77
C PHE A 757 -33.03 -4.39 16.90
N TYR A 758 -31.98 -5.10 17.35
CA TYR A 758 -30.75 -5.24 16.57
C TYR A 758 -30.93 -6.11 15.32
N PHE A 759 -31.86 -7.07 15.34
CA PHE A 759 -32.22 -7.82 14.15
C PHE A 759 -32.82 -6.90 13.07
N ILE A 760 -33.78 -6.04 13.43
CA ILE A 760 -34.40 -5.08 12.51
C ILE A 760 -33.38 -4.10 11.92
N LEU A 761 -32.38 -3.69 12.72
CA LEU A 761 -31.28 -2.85 12.24
C LEU A 761 -30.37 -3.62 11.27
N ALA A 762 -29.99 -4.86 11.59
CA ALA A 762 -29.01 -5.62 10.83
C ALA A 762 -29.58 -6.32 9.57
N TYR A 763 -30.86 -6.65 9.56
CA TYR A 763 -31.51 -7.43 8.50
C TYR A 763 -31.38 -6.84 7.08
N PRO A 764 -31.56 -5.52 6.84
CA PRO A 764 -31.47 -4.97 5.49
C PRO A 764 -30.03 -4.67 5.06
N GLN A 765 -29.04 -4.78 5.96
CA GLN A 765 -27.67 -4.35 5.68
C GLN A 765 -26.83 -5.46 5.05
N LYS A 766 -26.17 -5.10 3.94
CA LYS A 766 -25.06 -5.86 3.35
C LYS A 766 -23.73 -5.22 3.77
N VAL A 767 -22.69 -6.03 3.92
CA VAL A 767 -21.35 -5.62 4.33
C VAL A 767 -20.33 -6.20 3.36
N VAL A 768 -19.41 -5.36 2.87
CA VAL A 768 -18.22 -5.82 2.13
C VAL A 768 -17.12 -6.18 3.13
N LEU A 769 -16.63 -7.42 3.10
CA LEU A 769 -15.54 -7.90 3.93
C LEU A 769 -14.28 -8.05 3.07
N VAL A 770 -13.23 -7.30 3.43
CA VAL A 770 -11.89 -7.40 2.83
C VAL A 770 -10.93 -8.05 3.83
N ARG A 771 -10.10 -8.98 3.39
CA ARG A 771 -9.07 -9.63 4.20
C ARG A 771 -7.71 -9.48 3.55
N SER A 772 -6.72 -9.02 4.32
CA SER A 772 -5.33 -8.98 3.83
C SER A 772 -4.72 -10.36 3.64
N GLY A 773 -5.23 -11.37 4.34
CA GLY A 773 -4.57 -12.68 4.47
C GLY A 773 -3.48 -12.65 5.53
N GLU A 774 -2.65 -13.71 5.58
CA GLU A 774 -1.60 -13.88 6.58
C GLU A 774 -0.20 -13.91 5.96
N LYS A 775 0.81 -13.44 6.69
CA LYS A 775 2.25 -13.55 6.35
C LYS A 775 2.56 -13.02 4.95
N ASP A 776 3.05 -13.87 4.04
CA ASP A 776 3.44 -13.46 2.68
C ASP A 776 2.23 -13.15 1.79
N ALA A 777 1.03 -13.64 2.12
CA ALA A 777 -0.19 -13.22 1.42
C ALA A 777 -0.57 -11.79 1.81
N GLU A 778 -0.46 -11.46 3.10
CA GLU A 778 -0.67 -10.10 3.63
C GLU A 778 0.26 -9.09 2.94
N LYS A 779 1.57 -9.33 2.96
CA LYS A 779 2.54 -8.42 2.34
C LYS A 779 2.28 -8.20 0.84
N ARG A 780 1.94 -9.27 0.10
CA ARG A 780 1.61 -9.18 -1.34
C ARG A 780 0.32 -8.42 -1.61
N PHE A 781 -0.65 -8.49 -0.71
CA PHE A 781 -1.89 -7.75 -0.82
C PHE A 781 -1.67 -6.25 -0.50
N LEU A 782 -0.92 -5.97 0.57
CA LEU A 782 -0.55 -4.60 0.96
C LEU A 782 0.37 -3.92 -0.06
N GLY A 783 1.25 -4.69 -0.72
CA GLY A 783 2.21 -4.18 -1.71
C GLY A 783 3.55 -3.72 -1.12
N TYR A 784 3.73 -3.79 0.19
CA TYR A 784 4.95 -3.35 0.87
C TYR A 784 5.36 -4.29 2.02
N GLU A 785 6.61 -4.15 2.47
CA GLU A 785 7.12 -4.78 3.68
C GLU A 785 7.97 -3.83 4.51
N PHE A 786 8.02 -4.06 5.83
CA PHE A 786 8.92 -3.35 6.72
C PHE A 786 10.30 -4.02 6.77
N SER A 787 11.35 -3.22 6.61
CA SER A 787 12.73 -3.63 6.78
C SER A 787 13.34 -2.94 8.00
N ASN A 788 13.98 -3.75 8.86
CA ASN A 788 14.81 -3.27 9.97
C ASN A 788 16.31 -3.39 9.64
N ARG A 789 16.66 -3.66 8.37
CA ARG A 789 18.05 -3.82 7.96
C ARG A 789 18.75 -2.46 7.97
N ARG A 790 19.91 -2.40 8.63
CA ARG A 790 20.74 -1.18 8.72
C ARG A 790 21.09 -0.62 7.34
N GLY A 791 20.77 0.64 7.08
CA GLY A 791 20.92 1.32 5.77
C GLY A 791 19.81 1.01 4.76
N SER A 792 18.73 0.36 5.19
CA SER A 792 17.54 0.05 4.40
C SER A 792 16.32 -0.06 5.33
N GLU A 793 16.28 0.77 6.37
CA GLU A 793 15.18 0.82 7.32
C GLU A 793 13.91 1.40 6.66
N GLY A 794 12.73 1.07 7.19
CA GLY A 794 11.45 1.65 6.74
C GLY A 794 10.61 0.73 5.85
N ILE A 795 9.68 1.33 5.11
CA ILE A 795 8.74 0.63 4.23
C ILE A 795 9.37 0.49 2.84
N HIS A 796 9.35 -0.72 2.29
CA HIS A 796 9.87 -1.03 0.97
C HIS A 796 8.80 -1.68 0.10
N PRO A 797 8.74 -1.38 -1.21
CA PRO A 797 7.89 -2.12 -2.15
C PRO A 797 8.22 -3.62 -2.13
N MET A 798 7.18 -4.45 -2.21
CA MET A 798 7.34 -5.92 -2.25
C MET A 798 8.14 -6.39 -3.47
N GLN A 799 8.03 -5.68 -4.60
CA GLN A 799 8.77 -5.98 -5.82
C GLN A 799 9.84 -4.92 -6.03
N ARG A 800 11.11 -5.34 -6.04
CA ARG A 800 12.23 -4.42 -6.31
C ARG A 800 12.03 -3.72 -7.64
N GLY A 801 12.27 -2.41 -7.69
CA GLY A 801 12.17 -1.61 -8.93
C GLY A 801 10.75 -1.17 -9.30
N LYS A 802 9.74 -1.59 -8.53
CA LYS A 802 8.38 -1.05 -8.61
C LYS A 802 8.09 -0.12 -7.44
N SER A 803 7.13 0.78 -7.61
CA SER A 803 6.61 1.58 -6.51
C SER A 803 5.65 0.76 -5.63
N ILE A 804 5.31 1.27 -4.45
CA ILE A 804 4.32 0.61 -3.59
C ILE A 804 2.94 0.64 -4.25
N GLU A 805 2.59 1.73 -4.94
CA GLU A 805 1.32 1.86 -5.67
C GLU A 805 1.20 0.81 -6.79
N GLU A 806 2.30 0.47 -7.46
CA GLU A 806 2.31 -0.59 -8.48
C GLU A 806 2.18 -2.00 -7.88
N CYS A 807 2.62 -2.19 -6.63
CA CYS A 807 2.60 -3.49 -5.96
C CYS A 807 1.31 -3.77 -5.19
N THR A 808 0.61 -2.73 -4.72
CA THR A 808 -0.53 -2.88 -3.81
C THR A 808 -1.79 -3.36 -4.53
N GLN A 809 -2.58 -4.19 -3.85
CA GLN A 809 -3.94 -4.58 -4.28
C GLN A 809 -5.03 -3.80 -3.54
N LEU A 810 -4.64 -2.87 -2.68
CA LEU A 810 -5.58 -2.10 -1.86
C LEU A 810 -6.34 -1.06 -2.68
N PHE A 811 -5.64 -0.26 -3.49
CA PHE A 811 -6.23 0.87 -4.21
C PHE A 811 -5.53 1.18 -5.53
N ASP A 812 -6.18 2.05 -6.31
CA ASP A 812 -5.65 2.69 -7.50
C ASP A 812 -5.47 4.19 -7.19
N SER A 813 -4.34 4.78 -7.57
CA SER A 813 -4.05 6.18 -7.26
C SER A 813 -4.88 7.16 -8.10
N GLU A 814 -5.35 6.75 -9.29
CA GLU A 814 -6.00 7.66 -10.23
C GLU A 814 -7.52 7.49 -10.30
N ILE A 815 -8.02 6.28 -10.07
CA ILE A 815 -9.46 5.98 -10.19
C ILE A 815 -10.01 5.30 -8.94
N PHE A 816 -11.32 5.46 -8.69
CA PHE A 816 -11.99 4.90 -7.52
C PHE A 816 -12.54 3.48 -7.76
N ASP A 817 -12.72 3.07 -9.03
CA ASP A 817 -13.46 1.86 -9.37
C ASP A 817 -12.70 0.84 -10.22
N ASN A 818 -11.39 0.70 -9.98
CA ASN A 818 -10.58 -0.38 -10.55
C ASN A 818 -10.99 -1.76 -9.97
N PRO A 819 -11.59 -2.69 -10.74
CA PRO A 819 -12.09 -3.97 -10.20
C PRO A 819 -11.01 -4.86 -9.58
N GLN A 820 -9.73 -4.65 -9.94
CA GLN A 820 -8.59 -5.42 -9.41
C GLN A 820 -8.08 -4.89 -8.06
N LYS A 821 -8.75 -3.88 -7.49
CA LYS A 821 -8.36 -3.26 -6.21
C LYS A 821 -9.48 -3.37 -5.18
N ALA A 822 -9.10 -3.57 -3.93
CA ALA A 822 -10.06 -3.80 -2.84
C ALA A 822 -10.95 -2.58 -2.53
N SER A 823 -10.40 -1.37 -2.62
CA SER A 823 -11.11 -0.10 -2.33
C SER A 823 -12.35 0.09 -3.21
N THR A 824 -12.31 -0.37 -4.45
CA THR A 824 -13.44 -0.32 -5.40
C THR A 824 -14.70 -0.94 -4.82
N TYR A 825 -14.60 -2.08 -4.15
CA TYR A 825 -15.78 -2.76 -3.63
C TYR A 825 -16.42 -2.03 -2.45
N ILE A 826 -15.60 -1.39 -1.62
CA ILE A 826 -16.08 -0.56 -0.51
C ILE A 826 -16.65 0.75 -1.05
N TYR A 827 -15.98 1.37 -2.03
CA TYR A 827 -16.46 2.57 -2.72
C TYR A 827 -17.82 2.35 -3.39
N LYS A 828 -17.99 1.25 -4.14
CA LYS A 828 -19.29 0.86 -4.75
C LYS A 828 -20.35 0.58 -3.69
N ALA A 829 -19.98 -0.05 -2.56
CA ALA A 829 -20.91 -0.24 -1.45
C ALA A 829 -21.37 1.08 -0.81
N PHE A 830 -20.53 2.11 -0.76
CA PHE A 830 -20.94 3.47 -0.38
C PHE A 830 -21.88 4.14 -1.40
N GLN A 831 -21.98 3.62 -2.61
CA GLN A 831 -22.96 4.00 -3.64
C GLN A 831 -24.19 3.07 -3.64
N ASP A 832 -24.31 2.23 -2.61
CA ASP A 832 -25.33 1.18 -2.46
C ASP A 832 -25.29 0.09 -3.55
N ASP A 833 -24.20 -0.01 -4.31
CA ASP A 833 -23.93 -1.07 -5.28
C ASP A 833 -23.12 -2.22 -4.63
N PHE A 834 -23.84 -3.06 -3.90
CA PHE A 834 -23.28 -4.28 -3.31
C PHE A 834 -23.22 -5.46 -4.28
N ASP A 835 -23.73 -5.33 -5.51
CA ASP A 835 -23.85 -6.44 -6.45
C ASP A 835 -22.82 -6.36 -7.61
N PHE A 836 -22.03 -5.29 -7.68
CA PHE A 836 -20.87 -5.14 -8.57
C PHE A 836 -20.03 -6.43 -8.68
N PRO A 837 -19.71 -6.99 -9.86
CA PRO A 837 -18.99 -8.27 -9.95
C PRO A 837 -17.61 -8.24 -9.27
N ILE A 838 -17.26 -9.30 -8.51
CA ILE A 838 -15.93 -9.45 -7.91
C ILE A 838 -14.98 -10.08 -8.94
N ASP A 839 -13.95 -9.33 -9.31
CA ASP A 839 -12.87 -9.75 -10.20
C ASP A 839 -12.18 -11.03 -9.67
N GLU A 840 -11.80 -11.93 -10.57
CA GLU A 840 -11.17 -13.22 -10.24
C GLU A 840 -9.95 -13.06 -9.33
N THR A 841 -9.16 -12.00 -9.52
CA THR A 841 -7.98 -11.71 -8.70
C THR A 841 -8.31 -11.34 -7.26
N MET A 842 -9.54 -10.85 -7.01
CA MET A 842 -9.99 -10.35 -5.71
C MET A 842 -10.85 -11.36 -4.93
N GLN A 843 -11.27 -12.48 -5.53
CA GLN A 843 -12.13 -13.47 -4.88
C GLN A 843 -11.52 -14.10 -3.62
N GLY A 844 -10.18 -14.13 -3.51
CA GLY A 844 -9.49 -14.59 -2.30
C GLY A 844 -9.49 -13.61 -1.13
N ASN A 845 -9.72 -12.32 -1.40
CA ASN A 845 -9.57 -11.23 -0.44
C ASN A 845 -10.88 -10.51 -0.14
N VAL A 846 -11.83 -10.48 -1.08
CA VAL A 846 -13.09 -9.73 -0.98
C VAL A 846 -14.28 -10.68 -0.95
N SER A 847 -15.20 -10.44 -0.02
CA SER A 847 -16.47 -11.19 0.10
C SER A 847 -17.61 -10.28 0.57
N ARG A 848 -18.86 -10.76 0.49
CA ARG A 848 -20.06 -10.00 0.87
C ARG A 848 -20.95 -10.81 1.79
N HIS A 849 -21.47 -10.15 2.82
CA HIS A 849 -22.27 -10.81 3.85
C HIS A 849 -23.45 -9.93 4.24
N ASN A 850 -24.60 -10.54 4.55
CA ASN A 850 -25.66 -9.82 5.25
C ASN A 850 -25.23 -9.64 6.72
N LEU A 851 -25.35 -8.44 7.26
CA LEU A 851 -24.92 -8.14 8.64
C LEU A 851 -25.62 -9.03 9.67
N VAL A 852 -26.88 -9.38 9.43
CA VAL A 852 -27.65 -10.31 10.28
C VAL A 852 -26.98 -11.68 10.43
N ASN A 853 -26.23 -12.14 9.44
CA ASN A 853 -25.48 -13.40 9.47
C ASN A 853 -24.15 -13.29 10.21
N MET A 854 -23.69 -12.06 10.47
CA MET A 854 -22.48 -11.78 11.24
C MET A 854 -22.77 -11.66 12.75
N LEU A 855 -24.05 -11.57 13.15
CA LEU A 855 -24.49 -11.50 14.53
C LEU A 855 -25.07 -12.84 15.01
N THR A 856 -24.99 -13.11 16.32
CA THR A 856 -25.45 -14.37 16.93
C THR A 856 -26.63 -14.13 17.87
N PHE A 857 -27.85 -14.26 17.35
CA PHE A 857 -29.11 -13.93 18.06
C PHE A 857 -29.69 -15.09 18.91
N ASP A 858 -29.27 -16.32 18.64
CA ASP A 858 -29.74 -17.55 19.30
C ASP A 858 -29.19 -17.72 20.72
N LYS A 859 -28.10 -17.04 21.07
CA LYS A 859 -27.54 -17.05 22.43
C LYS A 859 -28.37 -16.23 23.42
N VAL A 860 -28.50 -16.71 24.65
CA VAL A 860 -29.11 -15.96 25.76
C VAL A 860 -28.33 -14.67 26.09
N ASP A 861 -27.00 -14.74 26.01
CA ASP A 861 -26.11 -13.62 26.23
C ASP A 861 -25.78 -12.97 24.88
N PHE A 862 -26.56 -11.95 24.54
CA PHE A 862 -26.44 -11.22 23.28
C PHE A 862 -25.54 -9.99 23.45
N GLU A 863 -24.23 -10.20 23.21
CA GLU A 863 -23.16 -9.19 23.30
C GLU A 863 -22.90 -8.46 21.96
N LYS A 864 -23.78 -8.65 20.96
CA LYS A 864 -23.72 -8.02 19.63
C LYS A 864 -22.37 -8.26 18.92
N ASN A 865 -21.73 -9.40 19.16
CA ASN A 865 -20.46 -9.73 18.53
C ASN A 865 -20.62 -9.81 17.01
N ILE A 866 -19.72 -9.16 16.27
CA ILE A 866 -19.70 -9.16 14.81
C ILE A 866 -18.64 -10.18 14.37
N SER A 867 -19.09 -11.34 13.90
CA SER A 867 -18.22 -12.41 13.42
C SER A 867 -17.80 -12.15 11.98
N LEU A 868 -16.48 -12.14 11.73
CA LEU A 868 -15.93 -12.11 10.37
C LEU A 868 -15.94 -13.50 9.72
N SER A 869 -16.10 -14.57 10.50
CA SER A 869 -16.23 -15.94 10.01
C SER A 869 -17.70 -16.33 9.96
N VAL A 870 -18.37 -15.92 8.88
CA VAL A 870 -19.78 -16.24 8.66
C VAL A 870 -19.86 -17.72 8.30
N LYS A 871 -20.13 -18.58 9.29
CA LYS A 871 -20.72 -19.88 9.02
C LYS A 871 -22.09 -19.58 8.46
N LYS A 872 -22.30 -19.78 7.15
CA LYS A 872 -23.66 -19.86 6.63
C LYS A 872 -24.36 -20.90 7.51
N LYS A 873 -25.30 -20.49 8.38
CA LYS A 873 -26.38 -21.40 8.80
C LYS A 873 -26.82 -21.98 7.48
N ALA A 874 -26.67 -23.30 7.31
CA ALA A 874 -26.91 -23.96 6.05
C ALA A 874 -28.17 -23.33 5.49
N ASN A 875 -28.06 -22.54 4.42
CA ASN A 875 -29.27 -22.09 3.75
C ASN A 875 -29.91 -23.43 3.41
N PRO A 876 -31.06 -23.80 4.00
CA PRO A 876 -31.83 -24.83 3.33
C PRO A 876 -32.06 -24.19 1.97
N ILE A 877 -31.53 -24.83 0.93
CA ILE A 877 -31.71 -24.45 -0.47
C ILE A 877 -33.20 -24.35 -0.83
N ILE A 878 -34.08 -24.69 0.10
CA ILE A 878 -35.50 -24.48 0.02
C ILE A 878 -35.90 -23.42 1.03
N SER A 879 -36.39 -22.31 0.48
CA SER A 879 -36.90 -21.18 1.22
C SER A 879 -37.97 -21.60 2.24
N THR A 880 -38.11 -20.82 3.30
CA THR A 880 -39.29 -20.83 4.19
C THR A 880 -40.59 -20.43 3.47
N ASN A 881 -40.53 -20.12 2.16
CA ASN A 881 -41.66 -19.79 1.29
C ASN A 881 -41.99 -20.94 0.33
N SER A 882 -41.72 -22.19 0.71
CA SER A 882 -42.12 -23.34 -0.10
C SER A 882 -43.64 -23.40 -0.28
N ARG A 883 -44.10 -23.59 -1.54
CA ARG A 883 -45.53 -23.83 -1.86
C ARG A 883 -46.07 -25.16 -1.31
N TYR A 884 -45.17 -26.03 -0.84
CA TYR A 884 -45.47 -27.38 -0.40
C TYR A 884 -45.00 -27.63 1.04
N PRO A 885 -45.57 -28.64 1.73
CA PRO A 885 -45.16 -29.00 3.09
C PRO A 885 -43.67 -29.32 3.17
N VAL A 886 -42.98 -28.68 4.11
CA VAL A 886 -41.57 -28.91 4.39
C VAL A 886 -41.42 -30.10 5.34
N LYS A 887 -40.52 -31.03 5.01
CA LYS A 887 -40.17 -32.23 5.77
C LYS A 887 -38.66 -32.26 5.99
N THR A 888 -38.21 -32.85 7.08
CA THR A 888 -36.78 -33.11 7.27
C THR A 888 -36.36 -34.32 6.43
N LEU A 889 -35.08 -34.42 6.07
CA LEU A 889 -34.60 -35.58 5.33
C LEU A 889 -34.83 -36.89 6.10
N GLN A 890 -34.78 -36.89 7.43
CA GLN A 890 -35.12 -38.07 8.23
C GLN A 890 -36.61 -38.47 8.15
N ASP A 891 -37.52 -37.54 7.84
CA ASP A 891 -38.95 -37.85 7.66
C ASP A 891 -39.22 -38.57 6.33
N VAL A 892 -38.33 -38.40 5.34
CA VAL A 892 -38.49 -38.93 3.97
C VAL A 892 -37.48 -40.02 3.61
N ALA A 893 -36.48 -40.28 4.45
CA ALA A 893 -35.50 -41.33 4.22
C ALA A 893 -34.92 -41.90 5.52
N GLU A 894 -34.69 -43.21 5.54
CA GLU A 894 -33.96 -43.89 6.62
C GLU A 894 -32.46 -43.81 6.38
N PHE A 895 -31.71 -43.31 7.37
CA PHE A 895 -30.26 -43.13 7.30
C PHE A 895 -29.52 -44.28 8.00
N LYS A 896 -28.57 -44.91 7.30
CA LYS A 896 -27.69 -45.92 7.88
C LYS A 896 -26.25 -45.68 7.43
N ARG A 897 -25.37 -45.28 8.36
CA ARG A 897 -23.93 -45.23 8.10
C ARG A 897 -23.39 -46.66 8.05
N GLY A 898 -22.41 -46.93 7.19
CA GLY A 898 -21.71 -48.21 7.21
C GLY A 898 -21.06 -48.51 8.58
N PRO A 899 -20.71 -49.77 8.84
CA PRO A 899 -20.23 -50.21 10.16
C PRO A 899 -18.95 -49.46 10.58
N PHE A 900 -18.91 -48.96 11.82
CA PHE A 900 -17.78 -48.18 12.37
C PHE A 900 -16.68 -49.10 12.94
N GLY A 901 -15.41 -48.73 12.68
CA GLY A 901 -14.26 -49.24 13.43
C GLY A 901 -13.97 -50.74 13.24
N GLY A 902 -13.03 -51.07 12.34
CA GLY A 902 -12.39 -52.40 12.28
C GLY A 902 -13.31 -53.62 12.10
N SER A 903 -14.61 -53.43 11.83
CA SER A 903 -15.59 -54.54 11.71
C SER A 903 -15.45 -55.30 10.39
N LEU A 904 -14.91 -54.65 9.37
CA LEU A 904 -14.55 -55.25 8.08
C LEU A 904 -13.03 -55.38 7.98
N LYS A 905 -12.46 -56.47 8.53
CA LYS A 905 -11.02 -56.78 8.43
C LYS A 905 -10.73 -57.60 7.17
N LYS A 906 -9.47 -57.59 6.71
CA LYS A 906 -9.06 -58.42 5.56
C LYS A 906 -9.32 -59.91 5.78
N GLU A 907 -9.28 -60.38 7.04
CA GLU A 907 -9.48 -61.80 7.37
C GLU A 907 -10.88 -62.35 7.07
N ILE A 908 -11.90 -61.49 6.99
CA ILE A 908 -13.30 -61.91 6.75
C ILE A 908 -13.70 -61.82 5.26
N PHE A 909 -12.77 -61.45 4.39
CA PHE A 909 -13.05 -61.34 2.95
C PHE A 909 -12.88 -62.70 2.29
N VAL A 910 -13.86 -63.08 1.49
CA VAL A 910 -13.88 -64.32 0.70
C VAL A 910 -13.82 -64.00 -0.79
N ASP A 911 -13.42 -64.98 -1.59
CA ASP A 911 -13.30 -64.81 -3.05
C ASP A 911 -14.66 -64.66 -3.75
N SER A 912 -15.74 -65.18 -3.15
CA SER A 912 -17.11 -65.07 -3.69
C SER A 912 -18.15 -65.16 -2.58
N GLY A 913 -19.25 -64.41 -2.72
CA GLY A 913 -20.31 -64.32 -1.72
C GLY A 913 -21.15 -63.06 -1.89
N TYR A 914 -21.54 -62.44 -0.78
CA TYR A 914 -22.25 -61.15 -0.74
C TYR A 914 -21.26 -59.99 -0.88
N LYS A 915 -21.60 -58.99 -1.67
CA LYS A 915 -20.65 -57.93 -2.06
C LYS A 915 -20.49 -56.86 -0.96
N ILE A 916 -19.29 -56.28 -0.85
CA ILE A 916 -19.06 -55.07 -0.05
C ILE A 916 -18.97 -53.86 -0.98
N TYR A 917 -19.85 -52.90 -0.78
CA TYR A 917 -19.88 -51.64 -1.50
C TYR A 917 -19.05 -50.57 -0.77
N GLU A 918 -18.11 -50.00 -1.50
CA GLU A 918 -17.18 -48.95 -1.07
C GLU A 918 -17.47 -47.61 -1.75
N GLN A 919 -16.80 -46.53 -1.32
CA GLN A 919 -16.99 -45.16 -1.86
C GLN A 919 -16.93 -45.06 -3.39
N GLN A 920 -16.12 -45.88 -4.06
CA GLN A 920 -15.94 -45.85 -5.52
C GLN A 920 -17.23 -46.13 -6.29
N HIS A 921 -18.17 -46.90 -5.71
CA HIS A 921 -19.44 -47.22 -6.36
C HIS A 921 -20.35 -45.98 -6.42
N ALA A 922 -20.35 -45.15 -5.37
CA ALA A 922 -21.05 -43.87 -5.38
C ALA A 922 -20.35 -42.84 -6.30
N ILE A 923 -19.02 -42.83 -6.31
CA ILE A 923 -18.23 -41.87 -7.11
C ILE A 923 -18.35 -42.15 -8.61
N LYS A 924 -18.31 -43.42 -9.01
CA LYS A 924 -18.36 -43.84 -10.42
C LYS A 924 -19.76 -44.21 -10.90
N ASN A 925 -20.74 -44.24 -9.99
CA ASN A 925 -22.10 -44.73 -10.24
C ASN A 925 -22.12 -46.11 -10.93
N ASP A 926 -21.23 -47.02 -10.51
CA ASP A 926 -21.07 -48.36 -11.09
C ASP A 926 -20.99 -49.40 -9.97
N PHE A 927 -22.00 -50.26 -9.90
CA PHE A 927 -22.18 -51.29 -8.87
C PHE A 927 -21.54 -52.63 -9.25
N THR A 928 -20.96 -52.74 -10.45
CA THR A 928 -20.21 -53.93 -10.90
C THR A 928 -18.77 -53.95 -10.37
N LEU A 929 -18.21 -52.78 -10.03
CA LEU A 929 -16.86 -52.60 -9.50
C LEU A 929 -16.62 -53.28 -8.14
N GLY A 930 -15.35 -53.48 -7.77
CA GLY A 930 -14.99 -54.02 -6.45
C GLY A 930 -14.89 -55.54 -6.39
N ARG A 931 -13.97 -56.04 -5.56
CA ARG A 931 -13.59 -57.46 -5.45
C ARG A 931 -13.78 -58.05 -4.05
N TYR A 932 -14.35 -57.29 -3.13
CA TYR A 932 -14.52 -57.71 -1.74
C TYR A 932 -15.89 -58.34 -1.54
N PHE A 933 -15.89 -59.57 -1.02
CA PHE A 933 -17.08 -60.32 -0.66
C PHE A 933 -16.98 -60.80 0.79
N ILE A 934 -18.14 -61.07 1.38
CA ILE A 934 -18.30 -61.76 2.66
C ILE A 934 -19.16 -62.99 2.47
N ASP A 935 -18.97 -63.97 3.34
CA ASP A 935 -19.80 -65.17 3.37
C ASP A 935 -21.21 -64.88 3.91
N GLU A 936 -22.06 -65.90 3.88
CA GLU A 936 -23.45 -65.79 4.33
C GLU A 936 -23.59 -65.56 5.84
N GLU A 937 -22.71 -66.14 6.65
CA GLU A 937 -22.72 -65.96 8.11
C GLU A 937 -22.47 -64.49 8.46
N LYS A 938 -21.41 -63.91 7.89
CA LYS A 938 -21.05 -62.52 8.14
C LYS A 938 -22.03 -61.53 7.52
N PHE A 939 -22.61 -61.86 6.36
CA PHE A 939 -23.68 -61.07 5.76
C PHE A 939 -24.92 -61.03 6.65
N ASN A 940 -25.34 -62.16 7.22
CA ASN A 940 -26.49 -62.22 8.12
C ASN A 940 -26.23 -61.45 9.44
N GLU A 941 -25.00 -61.47 9.97
CA GLU A 941 -24.60 -60.62 11.11
C GLU A 941 -24.72 -59.12 10.78
N MET A 942 -24.38 -58.74 9.54
CA MET A 942 -24.37 -57.35 9.06
C MET A 942 -25.60 -56.94 8.26
N LYS A 943 -26.70 -57.71 8.35
CA LYS A 943 -27.89 -57.55 7.51
C LYS A 943 -28.51 -56.15 7.55
N SER A 944 -28.33 -55.43 8.66
CA SER A 944 -28.82 -54.04 8.78
C SER A 944 -28.17 -53.05 7.79
N PHE A 945 -27.01 -53.39 7.23
CA PHE A 945 -26.26 -52.60 6.24
C PHE A 945 -26.52 -53.05 4.79
N GLU A 946 -27.44 -53.99 4.57
CA GLU A 946 -27.83 -54.46 3.24
C GLU A 946 -28.38 -53.31 2.39
N LEU A 947 -28.00 -53.31 1.10
CA LEU A 947 -28.59 -52.48 0.07
C LEU A 947 -29.73 -53.21 -0.62
N LEU A 948 -30.85 -52.51 -0.77
CA LEU A 948 -32.03 -52.92 -1.52
C LEU A 948 -32.20 -52.03 -2.75
N PRO A 949 -32.90 -52.52 -3.81
CA PRO A 949 -33.22 -51.69 -4.96
C PRO A 949 -33.87 -50.36 -4.55
N ASN A 950 -33.44 -49.26 -5.18
CA ASN A 950 -33.81 -47.87 -4.89
C ASN A 950 -33.20 -47.24 -3.62
N ASP A 951 -32.34 -47.95 -2.88
CA ASP A 951 -31.52 -47.29 -1.85
C ASP A 951 -30.56 -46.29 -2.50
N ILE A 952 -30.33 -45.13 -1.87
CA ILE A 952 -29.33 -44.16 -2.29
C ILE A 952 -28.08 -44.35 -1.42
N ILE A 953 -26.91 -44.48 -2.03
CA ILE A 953 -25.62 -44.47 -1.33
C ILE A 953 -24.91 -43.13 -1.54
N MET A 954 -24.30 -42.59 -0.48
CA MET A 954 -23.54 -41.34 -0.49
C MET A 954 -22.11 -41.57 0.01
N SER A 955 -21.12 -41.01 -0.70
CA SER A 955 -19.71 -41.06 -0.30
C SER A 955 -19.39 -40.08 0.83
N CYS A 956 -18.66 -40.54 1.83
CA CYS A 956 -18.42 -39.79 3.05
C CYS A 956 -16.98 -39.88 3.58
N SER A 957 -16.04 -40.31 2.74
CA SER A 957 -14.60 -40.30 2.99
C SER A 957 -13.88 -40.05 1.66
N GLY A 958 -12.76 -39.33 1.66
CA GLY A 958 -12.05 -38.96 0.42
C GLY A 958 -12.83 -37.99 -0.48
N THR A 959 -13.42 -38.47 -1.57
CA THR A 959 -14.31 -37.67 -2.44
C THR A 959 -15.71 -37.65 -1.84
N ILE A 960 -16.04 -36.62 -1.08
CA ILE A 960 -17.26 -36.54 -0.26
C ILE A 960 -18.44 -35.97 -1.07
N GLY A 961 -19.66 -36.46 -0.82
CA GLY A 961 -20.91 -35.86 -1.32
C GLY A 961 -21.42 -36.39 -2.66
N LYS A 962 -20.80 -37.43 -3.23
CA LYS A 962 -21.29 -38.12 -4.43
C LYS A 962 -22.39 -39.11 -4.06
N VAL A 963 -23.45 -39.17 -4.84
CA VAL A 963 -24.61 -40.05 -4.59
C VAL A 963 -24.89 -40.96 -5.77
N ALA A 964 -25.41 -42.16 -5.50
CA ALA A 964 -25.81 -43.13 -6.51
C ALA A 964 -27.03 -43.93 -6.03
N VAL A 965 -27.90 -44.35 -6.97
CA VAL A 965 -29.08 -45.17 -6.68
C VAL A 965 -28.73 -46.64 -6.91
N PHE A 966 -29.01 -47.50 -5.93
CA PHE A 966 -28.76 -48.92 -6.00
C PHE A 966 -29.74 -49.60 -6.98
N PRO A 967 -29.24 -50.22 -8.06
CA PRO A 967 -30.09 -50.73 -9.12
C PRO A 967 -30.63 -52.13 -8.79
N SER A 968 -31.71 -52.52 -9.46
CA SER A 968 -32.42 -53.79 -9.17
C SER A 968 -31.65 -55.06 -9.58
N ASP A 969 -30.71 -54.93 -10.51
CA ASP A 969 -29.86 -56.00 -11.03
C ASP A 969 -28.51 -56.11 -10.32
N ALA A 970 -28.20 -55.21 -9.38
CA ALA A 970 -26.97 -55.26 -8.60
C ALA A 970 -26.92 -56.47 -7.66
N LYS A 971 -25.72 -57.04 -7.52
CA LYS A 971 -25.48 -58.17 -6.63
C LYS A 971 -25.76 -57.79 -5.17
N ARG A 972 -26.48 -58.64 -4.44
CA ARG A 972 -26.77 -58.39 -3.02
C ARG A 972 -25.49 -58.20 -2.20
N GLY A 973 -25.54 -57.27 -1.26
CA GLY A 973 -24.36 -56.87 -0.50
C GLY A 973 -24.64 -55.78 0.53
N ILE A 974 -23.59 -55.38 1.23
CA ILE A 974 -23.63 -54.38 2.30
C ILE A 974 -22.72 -53.18 1.99
N ILE A 975 -22.95 -52.05 2.63
CA ILE A 975 -22.07 -50.87 2.55
C ILE A 975 -20.91 -50.93 3.56
N ASN A 976 -19.77 -50.31 3.22
CA ASN A 976 -18.62 -50.12 4.13
C ASN A 976 -18.66 -48.77 4.88
N GLN A 977 -17.70 -48.53 5.79
CA GLN A 977 -17.65 -47.32 6.64
C GLN A 977 -17.60 -45.98 5.89
N ALA A 978 -17.15 -45.99 4.64
CA ALA A 978 -16.99 -44.79 3.82
C ALA A 978 -18.30 -44.36 3.15
N LEU A 979 -19.37 -45.16 3.26
CA LEU A 979 -20.68 -44.89 2.68
C LEU A 979 -21.75 -44.61 3.74
N LEU A 980 -22.73 -43.82 3.33
CA LEU A 980 -24.02 -43.61 4.00
C LEU A 980 -25.13 -44.11 3.08
N ARG A 981 -26.02 -44.97 3.58
CA ARG A 981 -27.26 -45.37 2.90
C ARG A 981 -28.40 -44.46 3.32
N LEU A 982 -29.19 -44.01 2.35
CA LEU A 982 -30.47 -43.35 2.50
C LEU A 982 -31.53 -44.22 1.81
N ARG A 983 -32.49 -44.75 2.56
CA ARG A 983 -33.62 -45.52 2.01
C ARG A 983 -34.86 -44.63 1.94
N PRO A 984 -35.37 -44.27 0.75
CA PRO A 984 -36.56 -43.44 0.62
C PRO A 984 -37.77 -44.01 1.37
N LEU A 985 -38.56 -43.14 2.00
CA LEU A 985 -39.76 -43.46 2.78
C LEU A 985 -40.99 -42.71 2.25
N GLY A 986 -42.16 -43.32 2.36
CA GLY A 986 -43.44 -42.67 2.07
C GLY A 986 -43.61 -42.27 0.59
N ASN A 987 -43.98 -41.01 0.34
CA ASN A 987 -44.37 -40.51 -0.98
C ASN A 987 -43.24 -39.82 -1.76
N ILE A 988 -41.99 -39.89 -1.30
CA ILE A 988 -40.86 -39.29 -2.02
C ILE A 988 -40.40 -40.19 -3.17
N SER A 989 -40.19 -39.60 -4.34
CA SER A 989 -39.61 -40.24 -5.52
C SER A 989 -38.09 -40.34 -5.36
N THR A 990 -37.51 -41.53 -5.55
CA THR A 990 -36.05 -41.74 -5.44
C THR A 990 -35.24 -40.82 -6.35
N PRO A 991 -35.58 -40.65 -7.65
CA PRO A 991 -34.94 -39.65 -8.51
C PRO A 991 -35.00 -38.22 -7.97
N PHE A 992 -36.14 -37.80 -7.42
CA PHE A 992 -36.31 -36.45 -6.87
C PHE A 992 -35.42 -36.25 -5.64
N LEU A 993 -35.38 -37.23 -4.73
CA LEU A 993 -34.50 -37.20 -3.56
C LEU A 993 -33.03 -37.16 -3.96
N LYS A 994 -32.62 -37.92 -4.98
CA LYS A 994 -31.25 -37.89 -5.52
C LYS A 994 -30.87 -36.47 -5.97
N ILE A 995 -31.70 -35.82 -6.79
CA ILE A 995 -31.46 -34.47 -7.31
C ILE A 995 -31.31 -33.46 -6.17
N LEU A 996 -32.18 -33.52 -5.17
CA LEU A 996 -32.09 -32.63 -4.00
C LEU A 996 -30.77 -32.84 -3.25
N LEU A 997 -30.38 -34.09 -3.01
CA LEU A 997 -29.14 -34.41 -2.30
C LEU A 997 -27.90 -33.93 -3.07
N GLU A 998 -27.87 -34.05 -4.40
CA GLU A 998 -26.78 -33.56 -5.25
C GLU A 998 -26.67 -32.04 -5.21
N ASN A 999 -27.80 -31.33 -5.27
CA ASN A 999 -27.82 -29.88 -5.16
C ASN A 999 -27.34 -29.42 -3.77
N ILE A 1000 -27.84 -30.07 -2.71
CA ILE A 1000 -27.43 -29.81 -1.33
C ILE A 1000 -25.91 -30.02 -1.16
N THR A 1001 -25.36 -31.15 -1.62
CA THR A 1001 -23.94 -31.44 -1.44
C THR A 1001 -23.03 -30.52 -2.24
N ASN A 1002 -23.39 -30.15 -3.47
CA ASN A 1002 -22.60 -29.20 -4.27
C ASN A 1002 -22.51 -27.82 -3.58
N ASN A 1003 -23.63 -27.33 -3.05
CA ASN A 1003 -23.68 -26.09 -2.29
C ASN A 1003 -22.84 -26.14 -0.99
N PHE A 1004 -22.78 -27.28 -0.30
CA PHE A 1004 -21.90 -27.43 0.86
C PHE A 1004 -20.41 -27.42 0.49
N ILE A 1005 -20.04 -27.99 -0.66
CA ILE A 1005 -18.65 -28.10 -1.11
C ILE A 1005 -18.10 -26.75 -1.59
N GLU A 1006 -18.88 -25.97 -2.36
CA GLU A 1006 -18.47 -24.64 -2.85
C GLU A 1006 -18.22 -23.65 -1.70
N ASN A 1007 -18.99 -23.74 -0.61
CA ASN A 1007 -18.80 -22.91 0.59
C ASN A 1007 -17.60 -23.32 1.46
N SER A 1008 -16.88 -24.41 1.12
CA SER A 1008 -15.81 -24.99 1.94
C SER A 1008 -14.39 -24.73 1.43
N HIS A 1009 -14.21 -23.99 0.34
CA HIS A 1009 -12.88 -23.73 -0.26
C HIS A 1009 -11.96 -22.78 0.55
N GLY A 1010 -12.40 -22.28 1.71
CA GLY A 1010 -11.63 -21.35 2.56
C GLY A 1010 -10.98 -21.93 3.83
N ALA A 1011 -11.09 -23.23 4.11
CA ALA A 1011 -10.46 -23.85 5.29
C ALA A 1011 -9.84 -25.21 4.94
N GLY A 1012 -8.67 -25.53 5.50
CA GLY A 1012 -7.96 -26.78 5.25
C GLY A 1012 -8.82 -28.03 5.50
N LEU A 1013 -8.82 -28.94 4.52
CA LEU A 1013 -9.20 -30.37 4.56
C LEU A 1013 -10.43 -30.79 5.41
N GLN A 1014 -11.56 -30.90 4.71
CA GLN A 1014 -12.58 -31.97 4.74
C GLN A 1014 -13.04 -32.57 6.07
N ASN A 1015 -14.28 -32.25 6.45
CA ASN A 1015 -15.33 -33.21 6.75
C ASN A 1015 -16.67 -32.54 6.46
N VAL A 1016 -17.49 -33.10 5.56
CA VAL A 1016 -18.90 -32.66 5.46
C VAL A 1016 -19.58 -32.96 6.78
N ALA A 1017 -20.51 -32.07 7.11
CA ALA A 1017 -21.52 -32.14 8.15
C ALA A 1017 -21.81 -33.57 8.65
N SER A 1018 -21.76 -33.77 9.97
CA SER A 1018 -22.12 -35.04 10.61
C SER A 1018 -23.48 -35.56 10.12
N VAL A 1019 -23.69 -36.89 10.14
CA VAL A 1019 -24.98 -37.51 9.72
C VAL A 1019 -26.18 -36.87 10.42
N SER A 1020 -26.00 -36.31 11.63
CA SER A 1020 -27.01 -35.50 12.32
C SER A 1020 -27.44 -34.28 11.51
N ILE A 1021 -26.50 -33.51 10.97
CA ILE A 1021 -26.80 -32.31 10.18
C ILE A 1021 -27.56 -32.71 8.90
N LEU A 1022 -27.16 -33.80 8.23
CA LEU A 1022 -27.88 -34.30 7.04
C LEU A 1022 -29.32 -34.69 7.36
N LYS A 1023 -29.60 -35.30 8.52
CA LYS A 1023 -30.95 -35.69 8.93
C LYS A 1023 -31.87 -34.50 9.11
N ASP A 1024 -31.34 -33.40 9.63
CA ASP A 1024 -32.10 -32.19 10.00
C ASP A 1024 -32.35 -31.24 8.82
N ILE A 1025 -31.78 -31.52 7.64
CA ILE A 1025 -32.00 -30.70 6.45
C ILE A 1025 -33.47 -30.73 6.06
N LYS A 1026 -34.06 -29.54 5.95
CA LYS A 1026 -35.44 -29.32 5.53
C LYS A 1026 -35.54 -29.32 4.01
N ILE A 1027 -36.46 -30.11 3.47
CA ILE A 1027 -36.80 -30.18 2.05
C ILE A 1027 -38.32 -30.04 1.84
N PRO A 1028 -38.76 -29.45 0.73
CA PRO A 1028 -40.17 -29.37 0.36
C PRO A 1028 -40.57 -30.72 -0.23
N LEU A 1029 -41.74 -31.19 0.15
CA LEU A 1029 -42.28 -32.44 -0.38
C LEU A 1029 -43.52 -32.16 -1.23
N PRO A 1030 -43.36 -31.81 -2.52
CA PRO A 1030 -44.48 -31.63 -3.41
C PRO A 1030 -45.21 -32.96 -3.70
N PRO A 1031 -46.45 -32.92 -4.22
CA PRO A 1031 -47.15 -34.10 -4.74
C PRO A 1031 -46.32 -34.87 -5.78
N LYS A 1032 -46.55 -36.19 -5.92
CA LYS A 1032 -45.73 -37.06 -6.79
C LYS A 1032 -45.70 -36.62 -8.26
N ASP A 1033 -46.80 -36.12 -8.80
CA ASP A 1033 -46.89 -35.62 -10.16
C ASP A 1033 -45.99 -34.38 -10.39
N VAL A 1034 -45.83 -33.54 -9.37
CA VAL A 1034 -44.91 -32.39 -9.41
C VAL A 1034 -43.46 -32.85 -9.25
N GLN A 1035 -43.19 -33.81 -8.37
CA GLN A 1035 -41.84 -34.42 -8.26
C GLN A 1035 -41.42 -35.02 -9.61
N GLU A 1036 -42.32 -35.72 -10.29
CA GLU A 1036 -42.09 -36.31 -11.62
C GLU A 1036 -41.83 -35.24 -12.69
N LYS A 1037 -42.54 -34.10 -12.67
CA LYS A 1037 -42.28 -32.97 -13.58
C LYS A 1037 -40.89 -32.36 -13.37
N ILE A 1038 -40.51 -32.11 -12.11
CA ILE A 1038 -39.18 -31.59 -11.76
C ILE A 1038 -38.10 -32.55 -12.24
N VAL A 1039 -38.27 -33.84 -11.96
CA VAL A 1039 -37.36 -34.90 -12.40
C VAL A 1039 -37.25 -34.92 -13.92
N ALA A 1040 -38.37 -34.85 -14.66
CA ALA A 1040 -38.35 -34.87 -16.12
C ALA A 1040 -37.59 -33.66 -16.72
N GLU A 1041 -37.79 -32.46 -16.18
CA GLU A 1041 -37.14 -31.24 -16.67
C GLU A 1041 -35.64 -31.22 -16.37
N ILE A 1042 -35.24 -31.66 -15.17
CA ILE A 1042 -33.83 -31.78 -14.80
C ILE A 1042 -33.14 -32.90 -15.57
N LEU A 1043 -33.80 -34.06 -15.77
CA LEU A 1043 -33.28 -35.12 -16.63
C LEU A 1043 -33.07 -34.65 -18.06
N HIS A 1044 -33.94 -33.76 -18.58
CA HIS A 1044 -33.73 -33.16 -19.90
C HIS A 1044 -32.46 -32.29 -19.94
N LEU A 1045 -32.21 -31.50 -18.89
CA LEU A 1045 -30.97 -30.71 -18.76
C LEU A 1045 -29.73 -31.60 -18.59
N GLU A 1046 -29.83 -32.70 -17.85
CA GLU A 1046 -28.76 -33.69 -17.72
C GLU A 1046 -28.46 -34.40 -19.04
N GLU A 1047 -29.49 -34.76 -19.81
CA GLU A 1047 -29.32 -35.35 -21.14
C GLU A 1047 -28.75 -34.32 -22.12
N LEU A 1048 -29.19 -33.05 -22.07
CA LEU A 1048 -28.58 -31.98 -22.84
C LEU A 1048 -27.10 -31.84 -22.48
N LYS A 1049 -26.75 -31.79 -21.20
CA LYS A 1049 -25.34 -31.74 -20.75
C LYS A 1049 -24.54 -32.89 -21.31
N LYS A 1050 -25.09 -34.10 -21.24
CA LYS A 1050 -24.45 -35.32 -21.75
C LYS A 1050 -24.26 -35.25 -23.27
N VAL A 1051 -25.27 -34.88 -24.04
CA VAL A 1051 -25.19 -34.71 -25.50
C VAL A 1051 -24.19 -33.62 -25.87
N THR A 1052 -24.23 -32.45 -25.21
CA THR A 1052 -23.28 -31.35 -25.43
C THR A 1052 -21.85 -31.75 -25.05
N THR A 1053 -21.67 -32.55 -23.99
CA THR A 1053 -20.35 -33.10 -23.60
C THR A 1053 -19.85 -34.12 -24.63
N GLN A 1054 -20.72 -35.02 -25.09
CA GLN A 1054 -20.41 -35.97 -26.15
C GLN A 1054 -20.06 -35.27 -27.46
N GLU A 1055 -20.76 -34.18 -27.81
CA GLU A 1055 -20.45 -33.37 -28.97
C GLU A 1055 -19.11 -32.63 -28.79
N ASN A 1056 -18.82 -32.11 -27.59
CA ASN A 1056 -17.51 -31.54 -27.27
C ASN A 1056 -16.40 -32.58 -27.47
N GLU A 1057 -16.58 -33.79 -26.94
CA GLU A 1057 -15.65 -34.91 -27.13
C GLU A 1057 -15.53 -35.30 -28.61
N ARG A 1058 -16.65 -35.36 -29.35
CA ARG A 1058 -16.68 -35.64 -30.79
C ARG A 1058 -15.89 -34.60 -31.58
N LEU A 1059 -16.06 -33.31 -31.29
CA LEU A 1059 -15.32 -32.23 -31.94
C LEU A 1059 -13.83 -32.26 -31.60
N ASN A 1060 -13.46 -32.60 -30.35
CA ASN A 1060 -12.06 -32.83 -30.00
C ASN A 1060 -11.47 -34.03 -30.76
N LEU A 1061 -12.25 -35.10 -30.97
CA LEU A 1061 -11.86 -36.23 -31.80
C LEU A 1061 -11.79 -35.86 -33.29
N GLU A 1062 -12.66 -34.97 -33.77
CA GLU A 1062 -12.65 -34.45 -35.14
C GLU A 1062 -11.36 -33.66 -35.41
N ILE A 1063 -10.97 -32.78 -34.50
CA ILE A 1063 -9.67 -32.09 -34.56
C ILE A 1063 -8.51 -33.11 -34.61
N LYS A 1064 -8.53 -34.13 -33.74
CA LYS A 1064 -7.52 -35.21 -33.75
C LYS A 1064 -7.52 -35.98 -35.08
N SER A 1065 -8.69 -36.19 -35.67
CA SER A 1065 -8.85 -36.87 -36.96
C SER A 1065 -8.32 -36.04 -38.13
N ILE A 1066 -8.53 -34.71 -38.13
CA ILE A 1066 -7.97 -33.79 -39.14
C ILE A 1066 -6.44 -33.91 -39.14
N TYR A 1067 -5.84 -33.84 -37.95
CA TYR A 1067 -4.39 -33.98 -37.81
C TYR A 1067 -3.89 -35.39 -38.19
N ALA A 1068 -4.59 -36.45 -37.79
CA ALA A 1068 -4.26 -37.82 -38.19
C ALA A 1068 -4.39 -38.05 -39.70
N HIS A 1069 -5.39 -37.44 -40.34
CA HIS A 1069 -5.57 -37.49 -41.78
C HIS A 1069 -4.41 -36.79 -42.50
N ALA A 1070 -4.01 -35.61 -42.04
CA ALA A 1070 -2.81 -34.94 -42.53
C ALA A 1070 -1.56 -35.86 -42.40
N LYS A 1071 -1.43 -36.58 -41.27
CA LYS A 1071 -0.36 -37.56 -41.04
C LYS A 1071 -0.38 -38.76 -42.01
N SER A 1072 -1.56 -39.13 -42.51
CA SER A 1072 -1.70 -40.21 -43.51
C SER A 1072 -1.45 -39.76 -44.95
N LEU A 1073 -1.75 -38.50 -45.27
CA LEU A 1073 -1.66 -37.96 -46.64
C LEU A 1073 -0.30 -37.37 -46.98
N PHE A 1074 0.36 -36.79 -45.98
CA PHE A 1074 1.62 -36.09 -46.15
C PHE A 1074 2.74 -36.84 -45.44
N GLU A 1075 3.91 -36.83 -46.07
CA GLU A 1075 5.09 -37.48 -45.52
C GLU A 1075 5.46 -36.83 -44.18
N SER A 1076 5.68 -37.66 -43.16
CA SER A 1076 6.11 -37.18 -41.86
C SER A 1076 7.60 -36.84 -41.89
N ARG A 1077 7.95 -35.74 -41.23
CA ARG A 1077 9.31 -35.24 -41.10
C ARG A 1077 9.67 -35.20 -39.62
N VAL A 1078 10.91 -35.55 -39.31
CA VAL A 1078 11.44 -35.40 -37.95
C VAL A 1078 11.42 -33.92 -37.59
N LEU A 1079 10.75 -33.57 -36.50
CA LEU A 1079 10.47 -32.19 -36.13
C LEU A 1079 11.75 -31.37 -35.97
N SER A 1080 12.81 -31.93 -35.38
CA SER A 1080 14.10 -31.24 -35.18
C SER A 1080 14.77 -30.79 -36.49
N ASN A 1081 14.41 -31.39 -37.64
CA ASN A 1081 14.89 -30.94 -38.95
C ASN A 1081 14.15 -29.70 -39.46
N GLU A 1082 12.92 -29.43 -38.98
CA GLU A 1082 12.03 -28.36 -39.46
C GLU A 1082 11.95 -27.16 -38.51
N ILE A 1083 12.57 -27.25 -37.33
CA ILE A 1083 12.59 -26.18 -36.32
C ILE A 1083 14.00 -25.82 -35.88
N ASN A 1084 14.13 -24.64 -35.28
CA ASN A 1084 15.31 -24.23 -34.52
C ASN A 1084 14.94 -24.16 -33.03
N ILE A 1085 15.60 -24.98 -32.21
CA ILE A 1085 15.37 -25.03 -30.77
C ILE A 1085 16.28 -24.01 -30.08
N ILE A 1086 15.69 -23.18 -29.24
CA ILE A 1086 16.38 -22.14 -28.48
C ILE A 1086 16.25 -22.47 -27.01
N GLY A 1087 17.40 -22.60 -26.32
CA GLY A 1087 17.45 -22.70 -24.87
C GLY A 1087 17.22 -21.34 -24.22
N GLY A 1088 16.42 -21.32 -23.16
CA GLY A 1088 16.23 -20.14 -22.34
C GLY A 1088 17.34 -19.96 -21.30
N GLY A 1089 17.32 -18.83 -20.61
CA GLY A 1089 18.34 -18.51 -19.63
C GLY A 1089 17.80 -17.66 -18.50
N THR A 1090 18.31 -17.88 -17.30
CA THR A 1090 17.98 -17.08 -16.13
C THR A 1090 19.20 -16.21 -15.82
N PRO A 1091 19.10 -14.88 -15.95
CA PRO A 1091 20.14 -14.00 -15.44
C PRO A 1091 20.41 -14.27 -13.95
N ASN A 1092 21.60 -13.93 -13.46
CA ASN A 1092 21.90 -14.14 -12.04
C ASN A 1092 20.86 -13.40 -11.17
N THR A 1093 20.03 -14.16 -10.44
CA THR A 1093 18.95 -13.62 -9.60
C THR A 1093 19.44 -12.75 -8.45
N ASN A 1094 20.72 -12.91 -8.08
CA ASN A 1094 21.36 -12.12 -7.02
C ASN A 1094 21.95 -10.80 -7.54
N ASN A 1095 21.98 -10.55 -8.85
CA ASN A 1095 22.40 -9.27 -9.42
C ASN A 1095 21.18 -8.44 -9.86
N PRO A 1096 20.75 -7.45 -9.07
CA PRO A 1096 19.54 -6.67 -9.35
C PRO A 1096 19.60 -5.93 -10.69
N LYS A 1097 20.81 -5.58 -11.18
CA LYS A 1097 20.98 -4.87 -12.47
C LYS A 1097 20.46 -5.64 -13.68
N TYR A 1098 20.26 -6.95 -13.54
CA TYR A 1098 19.83 -7.82 -14.64
C TYR A 1098 18.30 -7.93 -14.76
N TRP A 1099 17.55 -7.44 -13.78
CA TRP A 1099 16.11 -7.66 -13.63
C TRP A 1099 15.33 -6.34 -13.65
N ASN A 1100 14.03 -6.41 -13.93
CA ASN A 1100 13.10 -5.27 -14.00
C ASN A 1100 13.43 -4.25 -15.10
N GLY A 1101 13.97 -4.71 -16.23
CA GLY A 1101 14.06 -3.87 -17.43
C GLY A 1101 12.82 -3.99 -18.31
N ASN A 1102 12.95 -3.53 -19.56
CA ASN A 1102 11.84 -3.50 -20.51
C ASN A 1102 11.75 -4.77 -21.39
N ILE A 1103 12.53 -5.80 -21.11
CA ILE A 1103 12.57 -7.03 -21.91
C ILE A 1103 11.75 -8.10 -21.19
N PRO A 1104 10.58 -8.53 -21.74
CA PRO A 1104 9.76 -9.58 -21.15
C PRO A 1104 10.55 -10.86 -20.91
N TRP A 1105 10.38 -11.49 -19.74
CA TRP A 1105 11.07 -12.73 -19.38
C TRP A 1105 10.07 -13.78 -18.89
N LEU A 1106 9.74 -14.69 -19.80
CA LEU A 1106 8.67 -15.68 -19.71
C LEU A 1106 9.13 -16.94 -18.96
N SER A 1107 8.24 -17.47 -18.13
CA SER A 1107 8.40 -18.68 -17.34
C SER A 1107 7.16 -19.56 -17.44
N ILE A 1108 7.23 -20.81 -16.94
CA ILE A 1108 6.07 -21.71 -16.94
C ILE A 1108 4.85 -21.17 -16.19
N ALA A 1109 5.05 -20.27 -15.21
CA ALA A 1109 3.94 -19.65 -14.49
C ALA A 1109 3.05 -18.81 -15.42
N ASP A 1110 3.63 -18.25 -16.48
CA ASP A 1110 2.98 -17.32 -17.39
C ASP A 1110 2.06 -18.00 -18.41
N PHE A 1111 2.21 -19.30 -18.68
CA PHE A 1111 1.44 -19.98 -19.73
C PHE A 1111 0.92 -21.38 -19.36
N LYS A 1112 1.01 -21.79 -18.09
CA LYS A 1112 0.49 -23.10 -17.63
C LYS A 1112 -1.03 -23.28 -17.73
N ASN A 1113 -1.80 -22.19 -17.71
CA ASN A 1113 -3.28 -22.19 -17.68
C ASN A 1113 -3.90 -21.44 -18.88
N ILE A 1114 -3.11 -21.08 -19.89
CA ILE A 1114 -3.58 -20.30 -21.03
C ILE A 1114 -3.92 -21.24 -22.19
N SER A 1115 -4.89 -20.87 -23.01
CA SER A 1115 -5.38 -21.69 -24.14
C SER A 1115 -4.42 -21.75 -25.34
N ARG A 1116 -3.76 -20.63 -25.70
CA ARG A 1116 -2.81 -20.56 -26.83
C ARG A 1116 -1.78 -19.42 -26.75
N TYR A 1117 -2.21 -18.19 -26.49
CA TYR A 1117 -1.37 -16.99 -26.68
C TYR A 1117 -0.82 -16.39 -25.39
N VAL A 1118 0.49 -16.10 -25.34
CA VAL A 1118 1.11 -15.36 -24.23
C VAL A 1118 1.24 -13.89 -24.58
N THR A 1119 0.61 -13.03 -23.78
CA THR A 1119 0.55 -11.56 -23.98
C THR A 1119 1.35 -10.77 -22.95
N ILE A 1120 1.54 -11.34 -21.75
CA ILE A 1120 2.21 -10.70 -20.62
C ILE A 1120 3.13 -11.70 -19.90
N THR A 1121 4.16 -11.19 -19.22
CA THR A 1121 5.07 -11.97 -18.38
C THR A 1121 5.15 -11.36 -16.98
N GLU A 1122 5.21 -12.19 -15.94
CA GLU A 1122 5.33 -11.78 -14.54
C GLU A 1122 6.63 -10.99 -14.28
N LYS A 1123 7.71 -11.37 -14.98
CA LYS A 1123 9.06 -10.81 -14.81
C LYS A 1123 9.60 -10.24 -16.11
N ASN A 1124 10.52 -9.30 -15.96
CA ASN A 1124 11.25 -8.67 -17.06
C ASN A 1124 12.75 -8.61 -16.72
N ILE A 1125 13.61 -8.55 -17.73
CA ILE A 1125 15.06 -8.41 -17.59
C ILE A 1125 15.55 -7.14 -18.28
N THR A 1126 16.73 -6.66 -17.90
CA THR A 1126 17.36 -5.49 -18.53
C THR A 1126 18.18 -5.91 -19.75
N HIS A 1127 18.58 -4.94 -20.59
CA HIS A 1127 19.57 -5.18 -21.64
C HIS A 1127 20.89 -5.72 -21.08
N GLU A 1128 21.29 -5.28 -19.88
CA GLU A 1128 22.47 -5.79 -19.19
C GLU A 1128 22.27 -7.24 -18.73
N GLY A 1129 21.07 -7.60 -18.24
CA GLY A 1129 20.70 -8.96 -17.88
C GLY A 1129 20.63 -9.90 -19.07
N LEU A 1130 20.13 -9.41 -20.21
CA LEU A 1130 20.17 -10.16 -21.46
C LEU A 1130 21.62 -10.37 -21.94
N LYS A 1131 22.44 -9.31 -21.96
CA LYS A 1131 23.84 -9.37 -22.43
C LYS A 1131 24.72 -10.27 -21.57
N ASN A 1132 24.46 -10.34 -20.26
CA ASN A 1132 25.27 -11.08 -19.29
C ASN A 1132 24.61 -12.39 -18.81
N SER A 1133 23.66 -12.94 -19.56
CA SER A 1133 23.06 -14.25 -19.28
C SER A 1133 22.90 -15.07 -20.56
N SER A 1134 22.44 -16.31 -20.41
CA SER A 1134 22.07 -17.16 -21.54
C SER A 1134 20.65 -16.92 -22.05
N ALA A 1135 19.94 -15.89 -21.54
CA ALA A 1135 18.61 -15.56 -22.02
C ALA A 1135 18.68 -15.16 -23.51
N LYS A 1136 17.66 -15.55 -24.27
CA LYS A 1136 17.57 -15.29 -25.72
C LYS A 1136 16.17 -14.83 -26.07
N TYR A 1137 16.06 -14.03 -27.11
CA TYR A 1137 14.76 -13.65 -27.65
C TYR A 1137 14.13 -14.80 -28.44
N LEU A 1138 12.84 -14.93 -28.23
CA LEU A 1138 11.89 -15.45 -29.21
C LEU A 1138 11.13 -14.25 -29.79
N ASP A 1139 10.83 -14.33 -31.07
CA ASP A 1139 10.10 -13.32 -31.81
C ASP A 1139 8.59 -13.53 -31.68
N GLU A 1140 7.81 -12.59 -32.19
CA GLU A 1140 6.36 -12.76 -32.32
C GLU A 1140 6.03 -13.98 -33.18
N SER A 1141 4.98 -14.72 -32.82
CA SER A 1141 4.58 -16.00 -33.42
C SER A 1141 5.51 -17.18 -33.18
N ASP A 1142 6.64 -17.03 -32.49
CA ASP A 1142 7.44 -18.17 -32.04
C ASP A 1142 6.69 -18.96 -30.95
N ILE A 1143 7.03 -20.24 -30.81
CA ILE A 1143 6.41 -21.14 -29.84
C ILE A 1143 7.31 -21.31 -28.61
N ILE A 1144 6.69 -21.40 -27.44
CA ILE A 1144 7.34 -21.81 -26.20
C ILE A 1144 6.75 -23.13 -25.70
N ILE A 1145 7.61 -24.04 -25.27
CA ILE A 1145 7.23 -25.29 -24.62
C ILE A 1145 7.94 -25.48 -23.27
N SER A 1146 7.19 -25.93 -22.28
CA SER A 1146 7.70 -26.23 -20.94
C SER A 1146 8.48 -27.54 -20.93
N ALA A 1147 9.76 -27.48 -20.54
CA ALA A 1147 10.60 -28.66 -20.40
C ALA A 1147 10.54 -29.29 -19.02
N ARG A 1148 10.25 -28.51 -17.95
CA ARG A 1148 10.24 -28.94 -16.54
C ARG A 1148 9.13 -28.22 -15.76
N GLY A 1149 8.55 -28.88 -14.76
CA GLY A 1149 7.40 -28.37 -14.00
C GLY A 1149 6.09 -28.90 -14.60
N THR A 1150 5.32 -28.05 -15.27
CA THR A 1150 4.18 -28.50 -16.10
C THR A 1150 4.69 -28.92 -17.48
N VAL A 1151 5.35 -30.08 -17.54
CA VAL A 1151 6.05 -30.57 -18.73
C VAL A 1151 5.10 -30.66 -19.93
N GLY A 1152 5.50 -30.11 -21.07
CA GLY A 1152 4.75 -30.18 -22.33
C GLY A 1152 3.57 -29.21 -22.43
N ALA A 1153 3.45 -28.21 -21.56
CA ALA A 1153 2.61 -27.05 -21.84
C ALA A 1153 3.19 -26.27 -23.02
N VAL A 1154 2.37 -25.85 -23.98
CA VAL A 1154 2.78 -25.16 -25.22
C VAL A 1154 1.99 -23.87 -25.35
N ALA A 1155 2.63 -22.80 -25.79
CA ALA A 1155 1.99 -21.53 -26.09
C ALA A 1155 2.72 -20.78 -27.22
N GLN A 1156 2.07 -19.77 -27.80
CA GLN A 1156 2.59 -18.94 -28.88
C GLN A 1156 2.72 -17.49 -28.41
N LEU A 1157 3.82 -16.83 -28.79
CA LEU A 1157 4.11 -15.46 -28.37
C LEU A 1157 3.37 -14.45 -29.25
N THR A 1158 2.80 -13.41 -28.63
CA THR A 1158 2.15 -12.28 -29.33
C THR A 1158 3.05 -11.07 -29.52
N LYS A 1159 4.27 -11.11 -28.97
CA LYS A 1159 5.32 -10.10 -29.12
C LYS A 1159 6.67 -10.74 -28.77
N PRO A 1160 7.81 -10.13 -29.14
CA PRO A 1160 9.12 -10.67 -28.76
C PRO A 1160 9.32 -10.73 -27.25
N MET A 1161 9.78 -11.88 -26.75
CA MET A 1161 10.03 -12.11 -25.33
C MET A 1161 11.28 -12.98 -25.12
N THR A 1162 11.94 -12.81 -23.98
CA THR A 1162 12.95 -13.75 -23.48
C THR A 1162 12.32 -14.76 -22.53
N PHE A 1163 13.01 -15.84 -22.16
CA PHE A 1163 12.40 -16.91 -21.38
C PHE A 1163 13.41 -17.69 -20.53
N ASN A 1164 12.90 -18.40 -19.52
CA ASN A 1164 13.69 -19.10 -18.53
C ASN A 1164 14.28 -20.44 -19.04
N GLN A 1165 15.26 -20.96 -18.30
CA GLN A 1165 15.96 -22.21 -18.63
C GLN A 1165 15.12 -23.49 -18.49
N SER A 1166 13.90 -23.39 -17.95
CA SER A 1166 12.98 -24.53 -17.80
C SER A 1166 12.06 -24.71 -19.00
N CYS A 1167 12.20 -23.87 -20.03
CA CYS A 1167 11.43 -23.92 -21.25
C CYS A 1167 12.36 -23.97 -22.48
N TYR A 1168 11.83 -24.45 -23.60
CA TYR A 1168 12.44 -24.32 -24.92
C TYR A 1168 11.60 -23.39 -25.79
N GLY A 1169 12.29 -22.48 -26.46
CA GLY A 1169 11.73 -21.70 -27.56
C GLY A 1169 11.90 -22.44 -28.87
N ILE A 1170 10.92 -22.32 -29.75
CA ILE A 1170 10.87 -23.03 -31.03
C ILE A 1170 10.56 -22.03 -32.13
N LYS A 1171 11.51 -21.87 -33.06
CA LYS A 1171 11.31 -21.10 -34.29
C LYS A 1171 11.11 -22.05 -35.47
N VAL A 1172 10.14 -21.76 -36.32
CA VAL A 1172 9.87 -22.52 -37.55
C VAL A 1172 10.89 -22.20 -38.65
N LYS A 1173 11.14 -23.15 -39.56
CA LYS A 1173 11.88 -22.92 -40.82
C LYS A 1173 10.92 -22.60 -41.98
N GLU A 1174 11.45 -22.19 -43.14
CA GLU A 1174 10.71 -21.60 -44.28
C GLU A 1174 9.47 -22.39 -44.76
N ASN A 1175 9.39 -23.71 -44.53
CA ASN A 1175 8.30 -24.56 -45.00
C ASN A 1175 7.26 -24.93 -43.93
N LEU A 1176 7.26 -24.26 -42.77
CA LEU A 1176 6.39 -24.60 -41.63
C LEU A 1176 5.74 -23.34 -41.04
N LEU A 1177 4.42 -23.34 -40.89
CA LEU A 1177 3.67 -22.27 -40.23
C LEU A 1177 3.69 -22.47 -38.70
N SER A 1178 3.88 -21.37 -37.95
CA SER A 1178 3.85 -21.40 -36.48
C SER A 1178 2.51 -21.89 -35.93
N ASP A 1179 1.39 -21.42 -36.48
CA ASP A 1179 0.05 -21.83 -36.02
C ASP A 1179 -0.18 -23.34 -36.23
N TYR A 1180 0.28 -23.86 -37.37
CA TYR A 1180 0.23 -25.29 -37.64
C TYR A 1180 1.11 -26.08 -36.67
N LEU A 1181 2.32 -25.59 -36.41
CA LEU A 1181 3.23 -26.21 -35.46
C LEU A 1181 2.69 -26.21 -34.02
N PHE A 1182 1.99 -25.15 -33.59
CA PHE A 1182 1.37 -25.10 -32.26
C PHE A 1182 0.39 -26.27 -32.08
N PHE A 1183 -0.49 -26.47 -33.06
CA PHE A 1183 -1.43 -27.59 -33.05
C PHE A 1183 -0.72 -28.94 -33.14
N ALA A 1184 0.24 -29.09 -34.06
CA ALA A 1184 1.01 -30.33 -34.21
C ALA A 1184 1.73 -30.73 -32.91
N LEU A 1185 2.40 -29.79 -32.25
CA LEU A 1185 3.06 -30.02 -30.96
C LEU A 1185 2.07 -30.41 -29.87
N LYS A 1186 0.91 -29.74 -29.80
CA LYS A 1186 -0.14 -30.06 -28.83
C LYS A 1186 -0.59 -31.53 -28.99
N PHE A 1187 -0.78 -32.00 -30.22
CA PHE A 1187 -1.16 -33.40 -30.48
C PHE A 1187 -0.02 -34.39 -30.20
N GLU A 1188 1.17 -34.17 -30.74
CA GLU A 1188 2.28 -35.12 -30.59
C GLU A 1188 2.72 -35.24 -29.13
N ILE A 1189 2.74 -34.14 -28.36
CA ILE A 1189 3.06 -34.18 -26.93
C ILE A 1189 1.98 -34.92 -26.13
N GLU A 1190 0.70 -34.75 -26.48
CA GLU A 1190 -0.38 -35.53 -25.87
C GLU A 1190 -0.21 -37.03 -26.14
N GLN A 1191 0.13 -37.40 -27.39
CA GLN A 1191 0.41 -38.78 -27.78
C GLN A 1191 1.64 -39.35 -27.04
N PHE A 1192 2.72 -38.58 -26.94
CA PHE A 1192 3.91 -38.96 -26.19
C PHE A 1192 3.61 -39.22 -24.71
N LYS A 1193 2.80 -38.36 -24.08
CA LYS A 1193 2.36 -38.55 -22.69
C LYS A 1193 1.50 -39.80 -22.52
N ASN A 1194 0.61 -40.08 -23.47
CA ASN A 1194 -0.29 -41.24 -23.43
C ASN A 1194 0.44 -42.56 -23.69
N ASN A 1195 1.51 -42.58 -24.48
CA ASN A 1195 2.30 -43.78 -24.76
C ASN A 1195 3.34 -44.11 -23.67
N ALA A 1196 3.66 -43.16 -22.79
CA ALA A 1196 4.59 -43.33 -21.67
C ALA A 1196 3.94 -44.02 -20.45
N TYR A 1197 3.24 -45.15 -20.63
CA TYR A 1197 2.74 -45.95 -19.51
C TYR A 1197 3.91 -46.67 -18.81
N GLY A 1198 4.39 -46.11 -17.69
CA GLY A 1198 5.28 -46.79 -16.74
C GLY A 1198 6.64 -46.15 -16.49
N ALA A 1199 7.00 -45.07 -17.21
CA ALA A 1199 8.16 -44.24 -16.90
C ALA A 1199 7.67 -42.80 -16.70
N ILE A 1200 8.07 -42.17 -15.60
CA ILE A 1200 7.65 -40.82 -15.25
C ILE A 1200 8.16 -39.87 -16.35
N PHE A 1201 7.26 -39.30 -17.17
CA PHE A 1201 7.61 -38.31 -18.21
C PHE A 1201 7.92 -36.96 -17.53
N ASP A 1202 9.03 -36.93 -16.82
CA ASP A 1202 9.40 -35.83 -15.92
C ASP A 1202 10.05 -34.64 -16.64
N SER A 1203 10.46 -34.78 -17.91
CA SER A 1203 11.04 -33.67 -18.67
C SER A 1203 11.06 -33.86 -20.18
N ILE A 1204 11.03 -32.75 -20.93
CA ILE A 1204 11.36 -32.69 -22.36
C ILE A 1204 12.82 -32.26 -22.49
N THR A 1205 13.56 -32.89 -23.40
CA THR A 1205 14.96 -32.54 -23.73
C THR A 1205 15.07 -32.18 -25.21
N THR A 1206 16.19 -31.62 -25.66
CA THR A 1206 16.40 -31.35 -27.10
C THR A 1206 16.29 -32.60 -27.96
N LYS A 1207 16.71 -33.77 -27.45
CA LYS A 1207 16.58 -35.06 -28.13
C LYS A 1207 15.13 -35.55 -28.23
N THR A 1208 14.23 -35.06 -27.37
CA THR A 1208 12.81 -35.41 -27.44
C THR A 1208 12.20 -34.95 -28.77
N PHE A 1209 12.68 -33.84 -29.33
CA PHE A 1209 12.22 -33.34 -30.64
C PHE A 1209 12.71 -34.19 -31.82
N ASP A 1210 13.78 -34.97 -31.67
CA ASP A 1210 14.23 -35.95 -32.67
C ASP A 1210 13.29 -37.17 -32.75
N LEU A 1211 12.49 -37.39 -31.70
CA LEU A 1211 11.53 -38.48 -31.61
C LEU A 1211 10.13 -38.07 -32.07
N ILE A 1212 9.89 -36.76 -32.25
CA ILE A 1212 8.60 -36.23 -32.70
C ILE A 1212 8.64 -36.13 -34.23
N GLU A 1213 7.68 -36.78 -34.88
CA GLU A 1213 7.49 -36.68 -36.32
C GLU A 1213 6.16 -35.99 -36.61
N ILE A 1214 6.21 -34.92 -37.40
CA ILE A 1214 5.03 -34.15 -37.81
C ILE A 1214 4.81 -34.30 -39.33
N PRO A 1215 3.55 -34.38 -39.81
CA PRO A 1215 3.27 -34.24 -41.23
C PRO A 1215 3.67 -32.85 -41.72
N LEU A 1216 4.25 -32.75 -42.91
CA LEU A 1216 4.65 -31.47 -43.50
C LEU A 1216 3.98 -31.22 -44.86
N PRO A 1217 2.68 -30.85 -44.89
CA PRO A 1217 2.00 -30.45 -46.11
C PRO A 1217 2.56 -29.13 -46.68
N PRO A 1218 2.25 -28.77 -47.94
CA PRO A 1218 2.53 -27.41 -48.45
C PRO A 1218 1.90 -26.33 -47.57
N LEU A 1219 2.51 -25.14 -47.48
CA LEU A 1219 2.05 -24.03 -46.61
C LEU A 1219 0.55 -23.68 -46.78
N ALA A 1220 0.04 -23.71 -48.02
CA ALA A 1220 -1.37 -23.46 -48.29
C ALA A 1220 -2.30 -24.51 -47.66
N GLU A 1221 -1.88 -25.77 -47.62
CA GLU A 1221 -2.62 -26.85 -46.95
C GLU A 1221 -2.44 -26.80 -45.43
N GLN A 1222 -1.26 -26.39 -44.92
CA GLN A 1222 -1.08 -26.12 -43.49
C GLN A 1222 -2.05 -25.05 -42.99
N GLN A 1223 -2.20 -23.94 -43.73
CA GLN A 1223 -3.14 -22.87 -43.38
C GLN A 1223 -4.58 -23.37 -43.38
N LYS A 1224 -4.99 -24.14 -44.39
CA LYS A 1224 -6.35 -24.73 -44.42
C LYS A 1224 -6.62 -25.61 -43.20
N ILE A 1225 -5.65 -26.44 -42.81
CA ILE A 1225 -5.78 -27.29 -41.62
C ILE A 1225 -5.94 -26.44 -40.35
N VAL A 1226 -5.16 -25.36 -40.21
CA VAL A 1226 -5.27 -24.41 -39.10
C VAL A 1226 -6.67 -23.78 -39.06
N ASP A 1227 -7.13 -23.25 -40.19
CA ASP A 1227 -8.44 -22.59 -40.30
C ASP A 1227 -9.59 -23.54 -39.90
N GLU A 1228 -9.53 -24.81 -40.36
CA GLU A 1228 -10.49 -25.84 -40.00
C GLU A 1228 -10.49 -26.14 -38.50
N ILE A 1229 -9.30 -26.29 -37.89
CA ILE A 1229 -9.16 -26.55 -36.45
C ILE A 1229 -9.68 -25.37 -35.63
N GLU A 1230 -9.38 -24.13 -36.01
CA GLU A 1230 -9.82 -22.93 -35.29
C GLU A 1230 -11.35 -22.77 -35.30
N ILE A 1231 -12.01 -23.09 -36.41
CA ILE A 1231 -13.47 -23.12 -36.50
C ILE A 1231 -14.05 -24.13 -35.50
N ILE A 1232 -13.43 -25.29 -35.36
CA ILE A 1232 -13.88 -26.32 -34.41
C ILE A 1232 -13.57 -25.92 -32.96
N GLU A 1233 -12.40 -25.36 -32.66
CA GLU A 1233 -12.07 -24.86 -31.32
C GLU A 1233 -13.05 -23.75 -30.87
N SER A 1234 -13.50 -22.88 -31.79
CA SER A 1234 -14.54 -21.89 -31.50
C SER A 1234 -15.87 -22.54 -31.09
N LYS A 1235 -16.28 -23.61 -31.78
CA LYS A 1235 -17.48 -24.39 -31.40
C LYS A 1235 -17.30 -25.06 -30.03
N ILE A 1236 -16.12 -25.65 -29.78
CA ILE A 1236 -15.80 -26.28 -28.50
C ILE A 1236 -15.90 -25.28 -27.34
N ASN A 1237 -15.42 -24.04 -27.53
CA ASN A 1237 -15.52 -22.98 -26.52
C ASN A 1237 -16.98 -22.62 -26.21
N LYS A 1238 -17.82 -22.45 -27.24
CA LYS A 1238 -19.27 -22.22 -27.04
C LYS A 1238 -19.95 -23.37 -26.29
N LEU A 1239 -19.65 -24.62 -26.64
CA LEU A 1239 -20.20 -25.78 -25.93
C LEU A 1239 -19.73 -25.84 -24.47
N ARG A 1240 -18.50 -25.41 -24.16
CA ARG A 1240 -18.00 -25.31 -22.78
C ARG A 1240 -18.75 -24.25 -21.98
N GLU A 1241 -19.03 -23.10 -22.58
CA GLU A 1241 -19.86 -22.05 -21.97
C GLU A 1241 -21.28 -22.57 -21.70
N GLU A 1242 -21.90 -23.26 -22.67
CA GLU A 1242 -23.22 -23.87 -22.48
C GLU A 1242 -23.24 -24.88 -21.33
N ILE A 1243 -22.24 -25.76 -21.25
CA ILE A 1243 -22.09 -26.73 -20.16
C ILE A 1243 -21.94 -26.04 -18.81
N ALA A 1244 -21.22 -24.91 -18.75
CA ALA A 1244 -20.96 -24.17 -17.52
C ALA A 1244 -22.22 -23.53 -16.90
N VAL A 1245 -23.22 -23.21 -17.72
CA VAL A 1245 -24.48 -22.56 -17.27
C VAL A 1245 -25.54 -23.57 -16.82
N ILE A 1246 -25.42 -24.85 -17.17
CA ILE A 1246 -26.43 -25.89 -16.83
C ILE A 1246 -26.69 -26.02 -15.31
N PRO A 1247 -25.68 -25.98 -14.41
CA PRO A 1247 -25.93 -26.00 -12.96
C PRO A 1247 -26.88 -24.87 -12.48
N GLN A 1248 -26.74 -23.66 -13.03
CA GLN A 1248 -27.59 -22.51 -12.72
C GLN A 1248 -29.03 -22.73 -13.22
N LYS A 1249 -29.20 -23.37 -14.39
CA LYS A 1249 -30.53 -23.75 -14.91
C LYS A 1249 -31.21 -24.79 -14.03
N VAL A 1250 -30.48 -25.78 -13.52
CA VAL A 1250 -31.03 -26.79 -12.58
C VAL A 1250 -31.52 -26.12 -11.29
N GLU A 1251 -30.74 -25.17 -10.77
CA GLU A 1251 -31.15 -24.38 -9.60
C GLU A 1251 -32.40 -23.52 -9.89
N ALA A 1252 -32.49 -22.90 -11.06
CA ALA A 1252 -33.65 -22.13 -11.48
C ALA A 1252 -34.93 -22.98 -11.58
N VAL A 1253 -34.85 -24.21 -12.12
CA VAL A 1253 -35.97 -25.16 -12.18
C VAL A 1253 -36.40 -25.56 -10.76
N LEU A 1254 -35.47 -25.90 -9.87
CA LEU A 1254 -35.81 -26.22 -8.48
C LEU A 1254 -36.51 -25.04 -7.81
N ASN A 1255 -36.00 -23.81 -8.00
CA ASN A 1255 -36.60 -22.61 -7.43
C ASN A 1255 -37.99 -22.30 -7.99
N SER A 1256 -38.25 -22.53 -9.29
CA SER A 1256 -39.54 -22.19 -9.91
C SER A 1256 -40.69 -23.11 -9.51
N TYR A 1257 -40.39 -24.38 -9.20
CA TYR A 1257 -41.40 -25.33 -8.74
C TYR A 1257 -41.54 -25.33 -7.23
N LEU A 1258 -40.45 -25.17 -6.48
CA LEU A 1258 -40.45 -25.38 -5.03
C LEU A 1258 -40.72 -24.10 -4.22
N ASN A 1259 -40.43 -22.91 -4.77
CA ASN A 1259 -40.76 -21.59 -4.20
C ASN A 1259 -41.92 -20.95 -4.99
#